data_AF-A0AB74BQD4-F1
#
_entry.id   AF-A0AB74BQD4-F1
#
_cell.length_a   1.000
_cell.length_b   1.000
_cell.length_c   1.000
_cell.angle_alpha   90.00
_cell.angle_beta   90.00
_cell.angle_gamma   90.00
#
_symmetry.space_group_name_H-M   'P 1'
#
loop_
_entity.id
_entity.type
_entity.pdbx_description
1 polymer ?
#
loop_
_entity_poly.entity_id
_entity_poly.type
_entity_poly.pdbx_seq_one_letter_code
_entity_poly.pdbx_strand_id
1 'polypeptide(L)'
;MESCKLTSSVLLRVLKGVAAATLLDESSYERLVQCFACGDRVAEGADSHTGNDVAHGRPVGDWLAMVPDISCEDKEKQLLVQHLAELVLAIALLRESGRRTQNPSLAAVSDADLAIVWSMIRGALLSDLFPDSKIRASRSAQGFLSVPLCSIVQNGNIEELFRLHVWLPDGQRGTPDFAVHSHQPFGQSWILAGAGVDHSFDVHPTTDGTAATHAEYKLVWQDAKGTDKTYKTHQISSTIENTGNLVQVTAKDSKLHVRNMSYAIPAAAFHYTEVAPDTLHATLFFFDASRGFVKDAPVLGPKDLDSSTQQRDPGGVTPAVLATMVDAVRSWETLMEEGDQHAQRAEWEHALRSFSHALSLCGPAGNLPASGNYRHIVLGKLGYTNRRFGRYEKAEEYLQSALDGLGSTSFHVELRGEMGVVYRHMNRLDDAKREFEIQYNMAVELNLEYAMCRSIGNLAMVNYQLSRDLLPLAIDQLKERVRLARSIRASPGSGEKAQAIIWETVGLSRLSLCYTACGFANDAIATSLESMKVALSTKDPTVVAMSRLFYGRALYLNGQREEALQQFNPTGTCTPAMALCKEPSDEHLGYLRELVEAGADMDLIDEQGYSALDYAVFCGDMQTEEVVLDGLRRQFGKQANDKLLQRQREARVRKCYRELFQESLRPVLLESRNEVSQLQHLRRVYAASLAADEEKIKIFDGLKFVWYRDFLRNGRLPRSNHGLTQNYRDIEPECAPEYIVFISYRWINGDPACLASPDDTNHTQYHRMITAIEAFLEAHGSLNPERLGIWLDWACIDQDNPLPGIAALPLNLAQCDAVISLLDNSYHSRAWCCVEVMIIQILRRSYQLHSWYQHTKIENSEQWAIEEGPLEFESSVAGKQLSSEQDRPMILFLERQARLLGRD
;
A
#
# COMPACT_ATOMS: atom_id res chain seq x y z
N MET A 1 14.13 -8.86 -16.46
CA MET A 1 14.60 -10.22 -16.82
C MET A 1 15.50 -10.30 -18.08
N GLU A 2 15.44 -9.37 -19.04
CA GLU A 2 16.12 -9.52 -20.36
C GLU A 2 17.66 -9.59 -20.33
N SER A 3 18.31 -9.10 -19.27
CA SER A 3 19.77 -9.05 -19.16
C SER A 3 20.42 -10.37 -18.73
N CYS A 4 19.68 -11.27 -18.08
CA CYS A 4 20.20 -12.57 -17.63
C CYS A 4 19.87 -13.67 -18.64
N LYS A 5 20.93 -14.29 -19.18
CA LYS A 5 20.85 -15.36 -20.18
C LYS A 5 21.18 -16.69 -19.53
N LEU A 6 20.30 -17.67 -19.67
CA LEU A 6 20.44 -19.03 -19.14
C LEU A 6 20.75 -20.00 -20.28
N THR A 7 21.69 -20.91 -20.03
CA THR A 7 22.04 -22.00 -20.95
C THR A 7 21.33 -23.30 -20.55
N SER A 8 21.12 -24.19 -21.51
CA SER A 8 20.56 -25.53 -21.25
C SER A 8 21.36 -26.31 -20.21
N SER A 9 22.69 -26.16 -20.20
CA SER A 9 23.57 -26.81 -19.21
C SER A 9 23.29 -26.36 -17.77
N VAL A 10 22.98 -25.07 -17.57
CA VAL A 10 22.60 -24.54 -16.25
C VAL A 10 21.24 -25.08 -15.84
N LEU A 11 20.25 -25.06 -16.75
CA LEU A 11 18.89 -25.55 -16.47
C LEU A 11 18.88 -27.04 -16.11
N LEU A 12 19.59 -27.89 -16.88
CA LEU A 12 19.70 -29.32 -16.61
C LEU A 12 20.40 -29.61 -15.29
N ARG A 13 21.40 -28.80 -14.93
CA ARG A 13 22.08 -28.93 -13.63
C ARG A 13 21.18 -28.54 -12.47
N VAL A 14 20.47 -27.42 -12.58
CA VAL A 14 19.52 -26.98 -11.55
C VAL A 14 18.37 -27.98 -11.42
N LEU A 15 17.84 -28.51 -12.52
CA LEU A 15 16.78 -29.53 -12.51
C LEU A 15 17.19 -30.77 -11.70
N LYS A 16 18.43 -31.25 -11.87
CA LYS A 16 18.94 -32.37 -11.05
C LYS A 16 18.94 -32.04 -9.56
N GLY A 17 19.36 -30.83 -9.21
CA GLY A 17 19.37 -30.40 -7.81
C GLY A 17 17.96 -30.19 -7.25
N VAL A 18 17.01 -29.68 -8.03
CA VAL A 18 15.60 -29.54 -7.64
C VAL A 18 14.98 -30.91 -7.44
N ALA A 19 15.17 -31.86 -8.37
CA ALA A 19 14.69 -33.22 -8.24
C ALA A 19 15.23 -33.91 -6.97
N ALA A 20 16.51 -33.71 -6.65
CA ALA A 20 17.12 -34.22 -5.43
C ALA A 20 16.54 -33.58 -4.15
N ALA A 21 16.23 -32.28 -4.17
CA ALA A 21 15.61 -31.59 -3.03
C ALA A 21 14.15 -31.97 -2.82
N THR A 22 13.44 -32.30 -3.89
CA THR A 22 12.00 -32.64 -3.90
C THR A 22 11.75 -34.16 -3.91
N LEU A 23 12.79 -34.98 -3.86
CA LEU A 23 12.68 -36.45 -3.85
C LEU A 23 11.86 -37.00 -5.04
N LEU A 24 11.90 -36.31 -6.18
CA LEU A 24 11.23 -36.74 -7.40
C LEU A 24 11.93 -37.93 -8.04
N ASP A 25 11.15 -38.83 -8.64
CA ASP A 25 11.68 -39.87 -9.51
C ASP A 25 12.04 -39.33 -10.89
N GLU A 26 12.96 -40.01 -11.60
CA GLU A 26 13.42 -39.58 -12.93
C GLU A 26 12.27 -39.47 -13.94
N SER A 27 11.24 -40.33 -13.82
CA SER A 27 10.05 -40.30 -14.68
C SER A 27 9.23 -39.01 -14.54
N SER A 28 9.28 -38.35 -13.39
CA SER A 28 8.52 -37.12 -13.13
C SER A 28 9.07 -35.89 -13.85
N TYR A 29 10.33 -35.92 -14.30
CA TYR A 29 10.98 -34.75 -14.91
C TYR A 29 11.72 -35.03 -16.23
N GLU A 30 11.64 -36.24 -16.77
CA GLU A 30 12.27 -36.62 -18.05
C GLU A 30 11.87 -35.70 -19.22
N ARG A 31 10.60 -35.27 -19.27
CA ARG A 31 10.12 -34.33 -20.31
C ARG A 31 10.81 -32.97 -20.23
N LEU A 32 11.09 -32.49 -19.02
CA LEU A 32 11.83 -31.24 -18.85
C LEU A 32 13.29 -31.39 -19.26
N VAL A 33 13.90 -32.55 -19.04
CA VAL A 33 15.25 -32.84 -19.55
C VAL A 33 15.27 -32.74 -21.07
N GLN A 34 14.28 -33.31 -21.76
CA GLN A 34 14.17 -33.23 -23.22
C GLN A 34 13.93 -31.79 -23.69
N CYS A 35 13.03 -31.06 -23.04
CA CYS A 35 12.72 -29.67 -23.37
C CYS A 35 13.95 -28.75 -23.23
N PHE A 36 14.60 -28.77 -22.05
CA PHE A 36 15.80 -27.97 -21.81
C PHE A 36 16.97 -28.39 -22.69
N ALA A 37 17.12 -29.67 -23.04
CA ALA A 37 18.16 -30.11 -23.97
C ALA A 37 17.90 -29.70 -25.44
N CYS A 38 16.63 -29.53 -25.85
CA CYS A 38 16.26 -29.14 -27.22
C CYS A 38 16.18 -27.63 -27.45
N GLY A 39 16.01 -26.82 -26.39
CA GLY A 39 15.82 -25.36 -26.50
C GLY A 39 16.98 -24.60 -27.17
N ASP A 40 18.20 -25.15 -27.17
CA ASP A 40 19.34 -24.55 -27.88
C ASP A 40 19.32 -24.80 -29.41
N ARG A 41 18.48 -25.70 -29.94
CA ARG A 41 18.52 -26.11 -31.35
C ARG A 41 17.63 -25.32 -32.32
N VAL A 42 16.80 -24.39 -31.84
CA VAL A 42 15.78 -23.71 -32.68
C VAL A 42 16.26 -22.36 -33.26
N ALA A 43 17.48 -21.92 -32.95
CA ALA A 43 18.03 -20.69 -33.51
C ALA A 43 19.10 -21.00 -34.57
N GLU A 44 18.72 -21.53 -35.74
CA GLU A 44 19.52 -21.36 -36.97
C GLU A 44 18.77 -21.89 -38.21
N GLY A 45 18.14 -20.96 -38.92
CA GLY A 45 18.03 -21.04 -40.36
C GLY A 45 19.05 -20.08 -40.97
N ALA A 46 20.29 -20.55 -41.16
CA ALA A 46 21.23 -20.16 -42.25
C ALA A 46 22.66 -20.61 -41.90
N ASP A 47 23.22 -21.42 -42.82
CA ASP A 47 24.63 -21.63 -43.12
C ASP A 47 25.56 -22.28 -42.09
N SER A 48 25.81 -23.56 -42.35
CA SER A 48 26.88 -24.38 -41.81
C SER A 48 28.27 -23.86 -42.17
N HIS A 49 29.05 -23.39 -41.21
CA HIS A 49 30.53 -23.48 -41.25
C HIS A 49 31.15 -23.48 -39.83
N THR A 50 31.72 -24.65 -39.48
CA THR A 50 32.80 -24.97 -38.53
C THR A 50 33.36 -23.87 -37.59
N GLY A 51 33.28 -24.13 -36.28
CA GLY A 51 34.32 -23.77 -35.30
C GLY A 51 33.85 -22.97 -34.07
N ASN A 52 33.91 -23.60 -32.89
CA ASN A 52 33.60 -23.12 -31.53
C ASN A 52 32.11 -23.04 -31.13
N ASP A 53 31.65 -24.15 -30.57
CA ASP A 53 30.36 -24.38 -29.93
C ASP A 53 30.26 -23.58 -28.61
N VAL A 54 29.97 -22.27 -28.70
CA VAL A 54 29.63 -21.44 -27.54
C VAL A 54 28.12 -21.42 -27.43
N ALA A 55 27.55 -22.27 -26.57
CA ALA A 55 26.11 -22.31 -26.30
C ALA A 55 25.55 -20.89 -26.05
N HIS A 56 24.72 -20.40 -26.96
CA HIS A 56 24.13 -19.06 -26.87
C HIS A 56 22.97 -19.09 -25.86
N GLY A 57 23.23 -18.66 -24.62
CA GLY A 57 22.19 -18.59 -23.58
C GLY A 57 21.01 -17.70 -23.99
N ARG A 58 19.79 -18.08 -23.60
CA ARG A 58 18.55 -17.34 -23.88
C ARG A 58 18.07 -16.56 -22.66
N PRO A 59 17.39 -15.40 -22.85
CA PRO A 59 16.67 -14.71 -21.78
C PRO A 59 15.70 -15.63 -21.04
N VAL A 60 15.47 -15.38 -19.74
CA VAL A 60 14.51 -16.15 -18.93
C VAL A 60 13.09 -16.09 -19.49
N GLY A 61 12.69 -14.94 -20.04
CA GLY A 61 11.36 -14.76 -20.66
C GLY A 61 11.11 -15.73 -21.82
N ASP A 62 12.11 -15.99 -22.65
CA ASP A 62 12.01 -16.92 -23.77
C ASP A 62 11.82 -18.36 -23.28
N TRP A 63 12.55 -18.74 -22.22
CA TRP A 63 12.38 -20.04 -21.59
C TRP A 63 11.01 -20.19 -20.94
N LEU A 64 10.51 -19.14 -20.27
CA LEU A 64 9.16 -19.13 -19.68
C LEU A 64 8.06 -19.27 -20.73
N ALA A 65 8.21 -18.61 -21.89
CA ALA A 65 7.25 -18.73 -22.98
C ALA A 65 7.13 -20.16 -23.54
N MET A 66 8.15 -21.01 -23.37
CA MET A 66 8.14 -22.42 -23.77
C MET A 66 7.49 -23.35 -22.73
N VAL A 67 7.31 -22.90 -21.48
CA VAL A 67 6.76 -23.73 -20.38
C VAL A 67 5.32 -24.20 -20.66
N PRO A 68 4.38 -23.36 -21.17
CA PRO A 68 3.03 -23.79 -21.50
C PRO A 68 2.96 -24.89 -22.59
N ASP A 69 3.92 -24.90 -23.51
CA ASP A 69 3.97 -25.81 -24.67
C ASP A 69 4.45 -27.24 -24.31
N ILE A 70 4.84 -27.47 -23.06
CA ILE A 70 5.21 -28.79 -22.55
C ILE A 70 3.93 -29.62 -22.36
N SER A 71 3.42 -30.19 -23.46
CA SER A 71 2.19 -30.98 -23.44
C SER A 71 2.32 -32.23 -22.57
N CYS A 72 1.29 -32.54 -21.78
CA CYS A 72 1.10 -33.80 -21.08
C CYS A 72 -0.31 -34.34 -21.36
N GLU A 73 -0.46 -35.66 -21.49
CA GLU A 73 -1.76 -36.30 -21.71
C GLU A 73 -2.67 -36.19 -20.46
N ASP A 74 -2.06 -35.90 -19.31
CA ASP A 74 -2.70 -35.76 -18.00
C ASP A 74 -2.56 -34.32 -17.51
N LYS A 75 -3.70 -33.65 -17.28
CA LYS A 75 -3.76 -32.24 -16.88
C LYS A 75 -3.13 -31.98 -15.51
N GLU A 76 -3.24 -32.90 -14.56
CA GLU A 76 -2.63 -32.74 -13.22
C GLU A 76 -1.10 -32.84 -13.32
N LYS A 77 -0.61 -33.79 -14.13
CA LYS A 77 0.83 -33.90 -14.42
C LYS A 77 1.36 -32.71 -15.21
N GLN A 78 0.55 -32.10 -16.07
CA GLN A 78 0.93 -30.91 -16.81
C GLN A 78 1.23 -29.73 -15.86
N LEU A 79 0.33 -29.47 -14.91
CA LEU A 79 0.51 -28.42 -13.89
C LEU A 79 1.75 -28.65 -13.03
N LEU A 80 1.98 -29.90 -12.61
CA LEU A 80 3.17 -30.25 -11.83
C LEU A 80 4.48 -30.02 -12.60
N VAL A 81 4.51 -30.38 -13.89
CA VAL A 81 5.66 -30.14 -14.77
C VAL A 81 5.90 -28.64 -15.01
N GLN A 82 4.83 -27.85 -15.13
CA GLN A 82 4.94 -26.39 -15.27
C GLN A 82 5.55 -25.75 -14.02
N HIS A 83 5.03 -26.05 -12.83
CA HIS A 83 5.57 -25.54 -11.56
C HIS A 83 7.01 -25.99 -11.30
N LEU A 84 7.37 -27.21 -11.71
CA LEU A 84 8.76 -27.68 -11.67
C LEU A 84 9.67 -26.88 -12.62
N ALA A 85 9.21 -26.59 -13.84
CA ALA A 85 9.96 -25.76 -14.79
C ALA A 85 10.18 -24.34 -14.26
N GLU A 86 9.11 -23.72 -13.72
CA GLU A 86 9.14 -22.40 -13.08
C GLU A 86 10.15 -22.35 -11.92
N LEU A 87 10.15 -23.37 -11.04
CA LEU A 87 11.11 -23.47 -9.95
C LEU A 87 12.56 -23.55 -10.44
N VAL A 88 12.81 -24.35 -11.49
CA VAL A 88 14.15 -24.48 -12.10
C VAL A 88 14.61 -23.15 -12.70
N LEU A 89 13.73 -22.45 -13.42
CA LEU A 89 14.03 -21.16 -14.02
C LEU A 89 14.30 -20.09 -12.95
N ALA A 90 13.50 -20.05 -11.89
CA ALA A 90 13.66 -19.16 -10.75
C ALA A 90 15.05 -19.33 -10.09
N ILE A 91 15.43 -20.58 -9.79
CA ILE A 91 16.72 -20.90 -9.16
C ILE A 91 17.89 -20.61 -10.11
N ALA A 92 17.77 -20.96 -11.39
CA ALA A 92 18.80 -20.69 -12.39
C ALA A 92 19.04 -19.18 -12.56
N LEU A 93 17.98 -18.36 -12.58
CA LEU A 93 18.09 -16.91 -12.62
C LEU A 93 18.83 -16.36 -11.41
N LEU A 94 18.44 -16.72 -10.18
CA LEU A 94 19.13 -16.26 -8.97
C LEU A 94 20.59 -16.71 -8.93
N ARG A 95 20.87 -17.96 -9.35
CA ARG A 95 22.22 -18.53 -9.41
C ARG A 95 23.13 -17.71 -10.32
N GLU A 96 22.70 -17.45 -11.56
CA GLU A 96 23.51 -16.72 -12.52
C GLU A 96 23.65 -15.24 -12.14
N SER A 97 22.57 -14.60 -11.69
CA SER A 97 22.60 -13.21 -11.23
C SER A 97 23.52 -13.03 -10.02
N GLY A 98 23.45 -13.94 -9.04
CA GLY A 98 24.33 -13.92 -7.85
C GLY A 98 25.82 -14.06 -8.20
N ARG A 99 26.16 -14.79 -9.27
CA ARG A 99 27.55 -14.97 -9.72
C ARG A 99 28.09 -13.83 -10.59
N ARG A 100 27.22 -13.07 -11.26
CA ARG A 100 27.63 -11.95 -12.12
C ARG A 100 28.02 -10.69 -11.35
N THR A 101 27.63 -10.57 -10.08
CA THR A 101 27.75 -9.32 -9.33
C THR A 101 29.17 -9.15 -8.79
N GLN A 102 29.85 -8.06 -9.17
CA GLN A 102 31.20 -7.72 -8.66
C GLN A 102 31.20 -7.35 -7.17
N ASN A 103 30.06 -6.87 -6.65
CA ASN A 103 29.81 -6.65 -5.22
C ASN A 103 28.57 -7.44 -4.76
N PRO A 104 28.75 -8.64 -4.16
CA PRO A 104 27.65 -9.54 -3.75
C PRO A 104 26.65 -8.94 -2.74
N SER A 105 26.98 -7.80 -2.13
CA SER A 105 26.15 -7.09 -1.16
C SER A 105 25.25 -6.00 -1.77
N LEU A 106 25.28 -5.82 -3.10
CA LEU A 106 24.28 -5.04 -3.84
C LEU A 106 23.21 -5.98 -4.40
N ALA A 107 22.00 -5.46 -4.63
CA ALA A 107 20.90 -6.24 -5.20
C ALA A 107 21.30 -6.79 -6.58
N ALA A 108 21.69 -8.07 -6.62
CA ALA A 108 22.08 -8.78 -7.83
C ALA A 108 20.91 -8.93 -8.84
N VAL A 109 19.69 -8.68 -8.39
CA VAL A 109 18.42 -8.84 -9.08
C VAL A 109 17.53 -7.65 -8.73
N SER A 110 16.77 -7.13 -9.70
CA SER A 110 15.83 -6.02 -9.45
C SER A 110 14.64 -6.47 -8.59
N ASP A 111 14.00 -5.55 -7.88
CA ASP A 111 12.80 -5.82 -7.05
C ASP A 111 11.69 -6.51 -7.86
N ALA A 112 11.48 -6.08 -9.11
CA ALA A 112 10.50 -6.67 -10.02
C ALA A 112 10.88 -8.10 -10.40
N ASP A 113 12.15 -8.35 -10.74
CA ASP A 113 12.62 -9.70 -11.07
C ASP A 113 12.56 -10.63 -9.84
N LEU A 114 12.86 -10.13 -8.63
CA LEU A 114 12.73 -10.90 -7.39
C LEU A 114 11.25 -11.23 -7.08
N ALA A 115 10.32 -10.33 -7.37
CA ALA A 115 8.89 -10.59 -7.24
C ALA A 115 8.42 -11.71 -8.20
N ILE A 116 8.90 -11.71 -9.45
CA ILE A 116 8.63 -12.78 -10.42
C ILE A 116 9.22 -14.11 -9.96
N VAL A 117 10.47 -14.11 -9.50
CA VAL A 117 11.14 -15.28 -8.91
C VAL A 117 10.36 -15.85 -7.73
N TRP A 118 9.92 -14.98 -6.81
CA TRP A 118 9.10 -15.41 -5.67
C TRP A 118 7.77 -16.00 -6.13
N SER A 119 7.10 -15.40 -7.12
CA SER A 119 5.84 -15.92 -7.67
C SER A 119 5.98 -17.36 -8.18
N MET A 120 7.05 -17.64 -8.95
CA MET A 120 7.38 -18.99 -9.43
C MET A 120 7.65 -19.97 -8.29
N ILE A 121 8.48 -19.59 -7.31
CA ILE A 121 8.81 -20.44 -6.16
C ILE A 121 7.56 -20.70 -5.31
N ARG A 122 6.74 -19.68 -5.07
CA ARG A 122 5.47 -19.79 -4.33
C ARG A 122 4.50 -20.72 -5.05
N GLY A 123 4.33 -20.59 -6.36
CA GLY A 123 3.51 -21.50 -7.17
C GLY A 123 3.94 -22.96 -6.98
N ALA A 124 5.25 -23.21 -7.05
CA ALA A 124 5.81 -24.53 -6.79
C ALA A 124 5.53 -25.02 -5.36
N LEU A 125 5.75 -24.19 -4.33
CA LEU A 125 5.52 -24.54 -2.92
C LEU A 125 4.05 -24.79 -2.56
N LEU A 126 3.10 -24.20 -3.31
CA LEU A 126 1.66 -24.41 -3.14
C LEU A 126 1.12 -25.60 -3.95
N SER A 127 1.95 -26.18 -4.82
CA SER A 127 1.57 -27.30 -5.69
C SER A 127 1.91 -28.66 -5.07
N ASP A 128 1.42 -29.72 -5.70
CA ASP A 128 1.76 -31.11 -5.35
C ASP A 128 3.24 -31.48 -5.56
N LEU A 129 4.06 -30.55 -6.07
CA LEU A 129 5.52 -30.68 -6.08
C LEU A 129 6.09 -30.76 -4.66
N PHE A 130 5.43 -30.12 -3.69
CA PHE A 130 5.77 -30.15 -2.27
C PHE A 130 4.66 -30.82 -1.44
N PRO A 131 4.39 -32.12 -1.62
CA PRO A 131 3.31 -32.78 -0.93
C PRO A 131 3.65 -32.95 0.56
N ASP A 132 2.68 -32.65 1.42
CA ASP A 132 2.82 -32.61 2.90
C ASP A 132 3.39 -33.91 3.52
N SER A 133 3.29 -35.03 2.81
CA SER A 133 3.72 -36.35 3.29
C SER A 133 5.20 -36.67 3.05
N LYS A 134 5.88 -36.03 2.08
CA LYS A 134 7.25 -36.42 1.64
C LYS A 134 8.31 -35.34 1.83
N ILE A 135 7.99 -34.06 1.62
CA ILE A 135 8.96 -32.96 1.75
C ILE A 135 8.52 -32.07 2.90
N ARG A 136 9.32 -32.04 3.97
CA ARG A 136 9.00 -31.27 5.18
C ARG A 136 9.91 -30.06 5.30
N ALA A 137 9.36 -28.95 5.80
CA ALA A 137 10.16 -27.93 6.43
C ALA A 137 10.94 -28.57 7.60
N SER A 138 12.09 -28.00 7.95
CA SER A 138 12.88 -28.47 9.10
C SER A 138 13.35 -27.29 9.94
N ARG A 139 13.25 -27.42 11.27
CA ARG A 139 13.76 -26.39 12.17
C ARG A 139 15.29 -26.43 12.22
N SER A 140 15.93 -25.30 12.06
CA SER A 140 17.38 -25.16 12.15
C SER A 140 17.83 -24.92 13.60
N ALA A 141 19.13 -25.08 13.86
CA ALA A 141 19.75 -24.70 15.14
C ALA A 141 19.67 -23.20 15.44
N GLN A 142 19.51 -22.37 14.40
CA GLN A 142 19.30 -20.93 14.52
C GLN A 142 17.81 -20.57 14.71
N GLY A 143 16.93 -21.58 14.82
CA GLY A 143 15.52 -21.39 15.13
C GLY A 143 14.67 -20.93 13.95
N PHE A 144 15.12 -21.03 12.70
CA PHE A 144 14.26 -20.82 11.52
C PHE A 144 13.80 -22.15 10.91
N LEU A 145 12.72 -22.11 10.14
CA LEU A 145 12.29 -23.21 9.29
C LEU A 145 12.97 -23.12 7.92
N SER A 146 13.51 -24.25 7.47
CA SER A 146 14.21 -24.38 6.19
C SER A 146 13.47 -25.32 5.26
N VAL A 147 13.20 -24.87 4.03
CA VAL A 147 12.67 -25.70 2.94
C VAL A 147 13.74 -25.83 1.86
N PRO A 148 14.21 -27.06 1.53
CA PRO A 148 15.15 -27.26 0.45
C PRO A 148 14.47 -27.08 -0.91
N LEU A 149 15.04 -26.23 -1.77
CA LEU A 149 14.53 -25.96 -3.11
C LEU A 149 15.40 -26.59 -4.20
N CYS A 150 16.73 -26.64 -3.98
CA CYS A 150 17.69 -27.33 -4.84
C CYS A 150 18.87 -27.82 -4.01
N SER A 151 19.34 -29.05 -4.26
CA SER A 151 20.45 -29.68 -3.54
C SER A 151 21.38 -30.41 -4.49
N ILE A 152 22.60 -29.90 -4.67
CA ILE A 152 23.67 -30.52 -5.45
C ILE A 152 24.83 -30.81 -4.50
N VAL A 153 25.12 -32.10 -4.31
CA VAL A 153 26.13 -32.61 -3.37
C VAL A 153 27.06 -33.54 -4.15
N GLN A 154 28.37 -33.34 -4.00
CA GLN A 154 29.38 -34.17 -4.67
C GLN A 154 30.36 -34.72 -3.64
N ASN A 155 30.56 -36.04 -3.62
CA ASN A 155 31.45 -36.74 -2.68
C ASN A 155 31.19 -36.39 -1.20
N GLY A 156 29.93 -36.16 -0.83
CA GLY A 156 29.52 -35.78 0.53
C GLY A 156 29.74 -34.31 0.90
N ASN A 157 30.29 -33.50 -0.02
CA ASN A 157 30.47 -32.06 0.15
C ASN A 157 29.36 -31.28 -0.57
N ILE A 158 29.00 -30.14 0.01
CA ILE A 158 28.05 -29.20 -0.59
C ILE A 158 28.70 -28.57 -1.83
N GLU A 159 28.04 -28.70 -2.97
CA GLU A 159 28.43 -27.98 -4.19
C GLU A 159 27.54 -26.74 -4.37
N GLU A 160 26.22 -26.95 -4.42
CA GLU A 160 25.22 -25.88 -4.53
C GLU A 160 23.96 -26.25 -3.73
N LEU A 161 23.46 -25.35 -2.88
CA LEU A 161 22.15 -25.51 -2.22
C LEU A 161 21.34 -24.23 -2.34
N PHE A 162 20.05 -24.35 -2.67
CA PHE A 162 19.08 -23.28 -2.48
C PHE A 162 18.03 -23.67 -1.45
N ARG A 163 17.76 -22.77 -0.53
CA ARG A 163 16.80 -22.99 0.56
C ARG A 163 15.97 -21.75 0.82
N LEU A 164 14.69 -21.94 1.14
CA LEU A 164 13.87 -20.90 1.76
C LEU A 164 14.06 -21.01 3.27
N HIS A 165 14.50 -19.91 3.91
CA HIS A 165 14.61 -19.79 5.36
C HIS A 165 13.52 -18.85 5.86
N VAL A 166 12.74 -19.28 6.86
CA VAL A 166 11.66 -18.49 7.47
C VAL A 166 11.75 -18.55 8.98
N TRP A 167 11.98 -17.41 9.61
CA TRP A 167 11.78 -17.22 11.05
C TRP A 167 10.31 -16.89 11.27
N LEU A 168 9.62 -17.67 12.10
CA LEU A 168 8.23 -17.40 12.48
C LEU A 168 8.16 -16.64 13.80
N PRO A 169 7.09 -15.85 14.06
CA PRO A 169 6.89 -15.19 15.33
C PRO A 169 6.30 -16.14 16.39
N ASP A 170 6.91 -17.31 16.56
CA ASP A 170 6.45 -18.40 17.44
C ASP A 170 7.29 -18.51 18.72
N GLY A 171 8.16 -17.53 18.97
CA GLY A 171 9.09 -17.51 20.11
C GLY A 171 10.19 -18.56 20.05
N GLN A 172 10.18 -19.47 19.07
CA GLN A 172 11.23 -20.45 18.89
C GLN A 172 12.40 -19.78 18.15
N ARG A 173 13.47 -19.46 18.88
CA ARG A 173 14.71 -18.89 18.34
C ARG A 173 15.87 -19.83 18.63
N GLY A 174 16.97 -19.66 17.89
CA GLY A 174 18.20 -20.41 18.15
C GLY A 174 18.73 -20.15 19.55
N THR A 175 19.44 -21.12 20.13
CA THR A 175 20.06 -20.94 21.44
C THR A 175 21.13 -19.84 21.35
N PRO A 176 21.04 -18.76 22.15
CA PRO A 176 21.98 -17.63 22.05
C PRO A 176 23.44 -18.03 22.18
N ASP A 177 23.71 -19.02 23.04
CA ASP A 177 25.06 -19.56 23.26
C ASP A 177 25.70 -20.17 22.01
N PHE A 178 24.91 -20.58 21.00
CA PHE A 178 25.37 -21.20 19.76
C PHE A 178 24.99 -20.40 18.51
N ALA A 179 24.70 -19.12 18.68
CA ALA A 179 24.20 -18.24 17.62
C ALA A 179 25.26 -17.92 16.56
N VAL A 180 26.52 -17.76 16.97
CA VAL A 180 27.63 -17.42 16.08
C VAL A 180 28.15 -18.67 15.37
N HIS A 181 28.10 -18.66 14.04
CA HIS A 181 28.51 -19.81 13.23
C HIS A 181 29.13 -19.37 11.90
N SER A 182 29.79 -20.31 11.23
CA SER A 182 30.34 -20.13 9.89
C SER A 182 29.73 -21.13 8.91
N HIS A 183 29.93 -20.89 7.61
CA HIS A 183 29.45 -21.78 6.55
C HIS A 183 30.61 -22.45 5.80
N GLN A 184 30.39 -23.69 5.38
CA GLN A 184 31.35 -24.42 4.53
C GLN A 184 31.53 -23.70 3.18
N PRO A 185 30.47 -23.50 2.36
CA PRO A 185 30.56 -22.68 1.15
C PRO A 185 30.21 -21.21 1.39
N PHE A 186 30.50 -20.37 0.40
CA PHE A 186 29.99 -19.01 0.31
C PHE A 186 28.46 -18.98 0.35
N GLY A 187 27.87 -18.06 1.13
CA GLY A 187 26.44 -17.83 1.23
C GLY A 187 25.98 -16.54 0.53
N GLN A 188 24.86 -16.59 -0.19
CA GLN A 188 24.17 -15.44 -0.78
C GLN A 188 22.71 -15.47 -0.35
N SER A 189 22.17 -14.32 0.05
CA SER A 189 20.82 -14.19 0.62
C SER A 189 20.01 -13.14 -0.14
N TRP A 190 18.72 -13.38 -0.37
CA TRP A 190 17.75 -12.41 -0.92
C TRP A 190 16.53 -12.34 -0.01
N ILE A 191 16.31 -11.18 0.63
CA ILE A 191 15.24 -11.01 1.61
C ILE A 191 13.89 -10.92 0.90
N LEU A 192 13.00 -11.85 1.23
CA LEU A 192 11.64 -11.88 0.73
C LEU A 192 10.69 -11.09 1.61
N ALA A 193 10.80 -11.17 2.93
CA ALA A 193 9.86 -10.53 3.85
C ALA A 193 10.52 -10.24 5.20
N GLY A 194 10.06 -9.21 5.90
CA GLY A 194 10.53 -8.86 7.22
C GLY A 194 11.92 -8.22 7.24
N ALA A 195 12.45 -8.10 8.46
CA ALA A 195 13.74 -7.49 8.74
C ALA A 195 14.60 -8.40 9.62
N GLY A 196 15.89 -8.45 9.33
CA GLY A 196 16.90 -9.14 10.15
C GLY A 196 18.20 -8.36 10.17
N VAL A 197 18.96 -8.46 11.26
CA VAL A 197 20.28 -7.83 11.41
C VAL A 197 21.34 -8.90 11.33
N ASP A 198 22.26 -8.80 10.37
CA ASP A 198 23.40 -9.69 10.28
C ASP A 198 24.60 -9.08 11.01
N HIS A 199 25.11 -9.81 12.00
CA HIS A 199 26.26 -9.45 12.79
C HIS A 199 27.46 -10.26 12.34
N SER A 200 28.60 -9.60 12.10
CA SER A 200 29.85 -10.26 11.71
C SER A 200 30.88 -10.19 12.84
N PHE A 201 31.74 -11.20 12.90
CA PHE A 201 32.72 -11.36 13.97
C PHE A 201 34.11 -11.69 13.44
N ASP A 202 35.13 -11.13 14.09
CA ASP A 202 36.50 -11.60 13.95
C ASP A 202 36.77 -12.61 15.08
N VAL A 203 37.38 -13.74 14.72
CA VAL A 203 37.58 -14.89 15.61
C VAL A 203 39.04 -15.29 15.56
N HIS A 204 39.69 -15.29 16.74
CA HIS A 204 41.10 -15.59 16.88
C HIS A 204 41.31 -16.77 17.84
N PRO A 205 42.04 -17.83 17.43
CA PRO A 205 42.44 -18.89 18.35
C PRO A 205 43.24 -18.35 19.53
N THR A 206 42.99 -18.86 20.72
CA THR A 206 43.73 -18.50 21.94
C THR A 206 44.00 -19.73 22.80
N THR A 207 45.14 -19.74 23.49
CA THR A 207 45.47 -20.75 24.51
C THR A 207 45.24 -20.22 25.93
N ASP A 208 44.93 -18.93 26.07
CA ASP A 208 44.62 -18.31 27.34
C ASP A 208 43.13 -18.48 27.68
N GLY A 209 42.84 -19.38 28.64
CA GLY A 209 41.48 -19.68 29.08
C GLY A 209 40.74 -18.49 29.70
N THR A 210 41.47 -17.46 30.16
CA THR A 210 40.89 -16.22 30.70
C THR A 210 40.52 -15.22 29.60
N ALA A 211 41.29 -15.15 28.51
CA ALA A 211 40.97 -14.34 27.34
C ALA A 211 39.97 -15.02 26.39
N ALA A 212 39.82 -16.35 26.48
CA ALA A 212 38.86 -17.12 25.68
C ALA A 212 37.41 -16.74 26.02
N THR A 213 36.67 -16.37 24.97
CA THR A 213 35.24 -16.05 25.06
C THR A 213 34.36 -17.27 24.75
N HIS A 214 34.79 -18.12 23.82
CA HIS A 214 34.03 -19.26 23.31
C HIS A 214 34.96 -20.45 23.04
N ALA A 215 34.39 -21.63 22.82
CA ALA A 215 35.05 -22.78 22.21
C ALA A 215 34.47 -23.07 20.82
N GLU A 216 35.28 -23.69 19.96
CA GLU A 216 34.81 -24.20 18.66
C GLU A 216 34.10 -25.55 18.84
N TYR A 217 33.00 -25.70 18.11
CA TYR A 217 32.24 -26.94 18.03
C TYR A 217 32.23 -27.43 16.59
N LYS A 218 32.47 -28.73 16.41
CA LYS A 218 32.34 -29.42 15.12
C LYS A 218 30.92 -29.97 14.98
N LEU A 219 30.37 -29.93 13.77
CA LEU A 219 29.06 -30.52 13.47
C LEU A 219 29.14 -32.02 13.18
N VAL A 220 28.20 -32.78 13.76
CA VAL A 220 27.92 -34.18 13.45
C VAL A 220 26.44 -34.29 13.05
N TRP A 221 26.17 -34.86 11.88
CA TRP A 221 24.82 -34.99 11.33
C TRP A 221 24.23 -36.39 11.59
N GLN A 222 22.95 -36.46 11.97
CA GLN A 222 22.25 -37.73 12.22
C GLN A 222 20.99 -37.85 11.34
N ASP A 223 20.80 -39.03 10.74
CA ASP A 223 19.59 -39.40 9.99
C ASP A 223 19.01 -40.75 10.45
N ALA A 224 17.96 -41.22 9.78
CA ALA A 224 17.32 -42.52 10.06
C ALA A 224 18.23 -43.75 9.84
N LYS A 225 19.45 -43.59 9.31
CA LYS A 225 20.38 -44.68 8.94
C LYS A 225 21.72 -44.64 9.71
N GLY A 226 22.01 -43.59 10.50
CA GLY A 226 23.19 -43.52 11.39
C GLY A 226 23.75 -42.11 11.60
N THR A 227 24.91 -42.02 12.28
CA THR A 227 25.69 -40.79 12.50
C THR A 227 26.89 -40.74 11.55
N ASP A 228 27.07 -39.65 10.78
CA ASP A 228 28.24 -39.46 9.91
C ASP A 228 28.52 -37.94 9.69
N LYS A 229 29.73 -37.60 9.24
CA LYS A 229 30.19 -36.24 8.91
C LYS A 229 29.73 -35.74 7.54
N THR A 230 29.15 -36.60 6.70
CA THR A 230 28.67 -36.24 5.35
C THR A 230 27.39 -35.40 5.42
N TYR A 231 27.29 -34.34 4.60
CA TYR A 231 26.07 -33.53 4.51
C TYR A 231 24.89 -34.36 3.95
N LYS A 232 23.68 -34.11 4.48
CA LYS A 232 22.43 -34.77 4.07
C LYS A 232 21.31 -33.72 3.91
N THR A 233 20.52 -33.83 2.85
CA THR A 233 19.47 -32.83 2.51
C THR A 233 18.33 -32.78 3.52
N HIS A 234 17.89 -33.93 4.07
CA HIS A 234 16.85 -34.03 5.09
C HIS A 234 17.44 -34.61 6.38
N GLN A 235 17.57 -33.79 7.42
CA GLN A 235 18.18 -34.15 8.70
C GLN A 235 17.13 -34.11 9.82
N ILE A 236 17.20 -35.03 10.77
CA ILE A 236 16.21 -35.14 11.87
C ILE A 236 16.72 -34.41 13.13
N SER A 237 18.03 -34.44 13.37
CA SER A 237 18.69 -33.70 14.45
C SER A 237 20.07 -33.20 14.00
N SER A 238 20.69 -32.35 14.81
CA SER A 238 22.08 -31.93 14.63
C SER A 238 22.76 -31.88 15.98
N THR A 239 23.91 -32.55 16.09
CA THR A 239 24.72 -32.55 17.31
C THR A 239 26.01 -31.80 17.03
N ILE A 240 26.31 -30.85 17.89
CA ILE A 240 27.59 -30.13 17.90
C ILE A 240 28.42 -30.66 19.06
N GLU A 241 29.68 -30.97 18.79
CA GLU A 241 30.63 -31.50 19.77
C GLU A 241 31.77 -30.51 19.96
N ASN A 242 32.10 -30.20 21.22
CA ASN A 242 33.20 -29.32 21.57
C ASN A 242 34.53 -29.93 21.10
N THR A 243 35.34 -29.14 20.41
CA THR A 243 36.65 -29.59 19.91
C THR A 243 37.78 -29.40 20.91
N GLY A 244 37.55 -28.61 21.97
CA GLY A 244 38.54 -28.14 22.92
C GLY A 244 39.34 -26.93 22.43
N ASN A 245 39.11 -26.43 21.21
CA ASN A 245 39.78 -25.24 20.70
C ASN A 245 39.12 -23.99 21.28
N LEU A 246 39.90 -23.19 22.01
CA LEU A 246 39.43 -21.93 22.60
C LEU A 246 39.65 -20.75 21.65
N VAL A 247 38.68 -19.84 21.59
CA VAL A 247 38.72 -18.67 20.72
C VAL A 247 38.28 -17.38 21.43
N GLN A 248 38.89 -16.27 21.00
CA GLN A 248 38.45 -14.92 21.33
C GLN A 248 37.63 -14.37 20.16
N VAL A 249 36.41 -13.93 20.46
CA VAL A 249 35.45 -13.40 19.49
C VAL A 249 35.27 -11.91 19.73
N THR A 250 35.41 -11.12 18.66
CA THR A 250 35.20 -9.67 18.69
C THR A 250 34.18 -9.27 17.62
N ALA A 251 33.16 -8.51 18.02
CA ALA A 251 32.17 -7.98 17.08
C ALA A 251 32.84 -7.03 16.09
N LYS A 252 32.49 -7.17 14.81
CA LYS A 252 33.11 -6.43 13.71
C LYS A 252 32.17 -5.40 13.10
N ASP A 253 31.03 -5.85 12.62
CA ASP A 253 30.03 -5.00 11.96
C ASP A 253 28.62 -5.57 12.18
N SER A 254 27.58 -4.76 11.99
CA SER A 254 26.18 -5.15 12.12
C SER A 254 25.34 -4.41 11.09
N LYS A 255 24.58 -5.15 10.27
CA LYS A 255 23.86 -4.56 9.14
C LYS A 255 22.41 -5.03 9.09
N LEU A 256 21.49 -4.06 9.02
CA LEU A 256 20.06 -4.30 8.81
C LEU A 256 19.79 -4.70 7.36
N HIS A 257 19.01 -5.76 7.20
CA HIS A 257 18.53 -6.27 5.92
C HIS A 257 17.00 -6.35 5.95
N VAL A 258 16.35 -5.65 5.01
CA VAL A 258 14.89 -5.64 4.84
C VAL A 258 14.51 -6.23 3.48
N ARG A 259 13.20 -6.42 3.24
CA ARG A 259 12.64 -6.89 1.96
C ARG A 259 13.33 -6.27 0.74
N ASN A 260 13.56 -7.11 -0.28
CA ASN A 260 14.26 -6.81 -1.53
C ASN A 260 15.77 -6.54 -1.42
N MET A 261 16.34 -6.46 -0.21
CA MET A 261 17.79 -6.41 -0.06
C MET A 261 18.45 -7.78 -0.30
N SER A 262 19.74 -7.75 -0.61
CA SER A 262 20.61 -8.92 -0.76
C SER A 262 21.90 -8.73 0.01
N TYR A 263 22.46 -9.80 0.54
CA TYR A 263 23.77 -9.79 1.20
C TYR A 263 24.47 -11.13 1.04
N ALA A 264 25.77 -11.14 1.33
CA ALA A 264 26.61 -12.31 1.16
C ALA A 264 27.54 -12.54 2.34
N ILE A 265 27.88 -13.81 2.54
CA ILE A 265 28.67 -14.31 3.65
C ILE A 265 29.79 -15.17 3.06
N PRO A 266 31.06 -14.73 3.15
CA PRO A 266 32.18 -15.53 2.67
C PRO A 266 32.26 -16.89 3.38
N ALA A 267 32.81 -17.89 2.69
CA ALA A 267 33.11 -19.18 3.32
C ALA A 267 33.99 -18.97 4.56
N ALA A 268 33.73 -19.73 5.63
CA ALA A 268 34.38 -19.63 6.94
C ALA A 268 34.18 -18.31 7.72
N ALA A 269 33.47 -17.31 7.18
CA ALA A 269 33.20 -16.08 7.92
C ALA A 269 32.20 -16.36 9.06
N PHE A 270 32.48 -15.85 10.25
CA PHE A 270 31.61 -15.99 11.40
C PHE A 270 30.56 -14.88 11.42
N HIS A 271 29.30 -15.29 11.55
CA HIS A 271 28.19 -14.37 11.60
C HIS A 271 27.04 -14.90 12.48
N TYR A 272 26.07 -14.03 12.72
CA TYR A 272 24.80 -14.34 13.37
C TYR A 272 23.72 -13.43 12.81
N THR A 273 22.57 -13.99 12.43
CA THR A 273 21.42 -13.21 12.00
C THR A 273 20.41 -13.10 13.13
N GLU A 274 20.22 -11.88 13.64
CA GLU A 274 19.22 -11.54 14.65
C GLU A 274 17.88 -11.18 13.98
N VAL A 275 16.79 -11.78 14.47
CA VAL A 275 15.42 -11.49 14.05
C VAL A 275 14.55 -11.35 15.29
N ALA A 276 13.75 -10.27 15.35
CA ALA A 276 12.86 -10.02 16.47
C ALA A 276 11.90 -11.22 16.72
N PRO A 277 11.60 -11.55 18.00
CA PRO A 277 10.86 -12.76 18.35
C PRO A 277 9.40 -12.77 17.88
N ASP A 278 8.83 -11.60 17.61
CA ASP A 278 7.43 -11.35 17.29
C ASP A 278 7.19 -10.97 15.81
N THR A 279 8.23 -11.06 14.98
CA THR A 279 8.13 -10.81 13.53
C THR A 279 8.50 -12.04 12.71
N LEU A 280 7.97 -12.10 11.49
CA LEU A 280 8.42 -13.02 10.46
C LEU A 280 9.59 -12.40 9.69
N HIS A 281 10.61 -13.21 9.40
CA HIS A 281 11.67 -12.87 8.45
C HIS A 281 11.86 -14.03 7.48
N ALA A 282 11.91 -13.75 6.18
CA ALA A 282 12.07 -14.77 5.15
C ALA A 282 13.15 -14.39 4.13
N THR A 283 13.99 -15.36 3.78
CA THR A 283 15.04 -15.19 2.78
C THR A 283 15.24 -16.44 1.93
N LEU A 284 15.59 -16.23 0.65
CA LEU A 284 16.17 -17.27 -0.20
C LEU A 284 17.68 -17.30 0.02
N PHE A 285 18.21 -18.44 0.42
CA PHE A 285 19.62 -18.60 0.73
C PHE A 285 20.28 -19.59 -0.24
N PHE A 286 21.34 -19.12 -0.90
CA PHE A 286 22.14 -19.86 -1.87
C PHE A 286 23.56 -20.10 -1.35
N PHE A 287 23.89 -21.37 -1.17
CA PHE A 287 25.23 -21.83 -0.84
C PHE A 287 25.97 -22.23 -2.13
N ASP A 288 27.15 -21.65 -2.39
CA ASP A 288 27.89 -21.80 -3.64
C ASP A 288 29.38 -22.10 -3.39
N ALA A 289 29.76 -23.38 -3.49
CA ALA A 289 31.15 -23.80 -3.24
C ALA A 289 32.14 -23.27 -4.28
N SER A 290 31.67 -22.89 -5.48
CA SER A 290 32.53 -22.34 -6.54
C SER A 290 33.10 -20.95 -6.19
N ARG A 291 32.45 -20.24 -5.26
CA ARG A 291 32.88 -18.94 -4.73
C ARG A 291 33.66 -19.03 -3.41
N GLY A 292 34.03 -20.25 -3.02
CA GLY A 292 34.79 -20.55 -1.80
C GLY A 292 34.18 -21.72 -1.05
N PHE A 293 35.04 -22.61 -0.53
CA PHE A 293 34.64 -23.76 0.26
C PHE A 293 35.70 -24.09 1.30
N VAL A 294 35.29 -24.29 2.55
CA VAL A 294 36.09 -24.88 3.62
C VAL A 294 35.44 -26.16 4.11
N LYS A 295 36.28 -27.12 4.51
CA LYS A 295 35.81 -28.41 5.00
C LYS A 295 35.21 -28.30 6.39
N ASP A 296 35.88 -27.56 7.27
CA ASP A 296 35.49 -27.37 8.65
C ASP A 296 34.92 -25.96 8.81
N ALA A 297 33.63 -25.86 9.14
CA ALA A 297 32.92 -24.62 9.41
C ALA A 297 32.32 -24.71 10.81
N PRO A 298 33.07 -24.30 11.84
CA PRO A 298 32.66 -24.49 13.23
C PRO A 298 31.52 -23.56 13.64
N VAL A 299 30.79 -24.00 14.66
CA VAL A 299 29.87 -23.18 15.47
C VAL A 299 30.61 -22.77 16.73
N LEU A 300 30.41 -21.56 17.22
CA LEU A 300 31.00 -21.12 18.48
C LEU A 300 30.02 -21.35 19.62
N GLY A 301 30.54 -21.75 20.77
CA GLY A 301 29.72 -22.09 21.92
C GLY A 301 30.42 -21.88 23.27
N PRO A 302 29.76 -22.26 24.38
CA PRO A 302 30.33 -22.19 25.71
C PRO A 302 31.63 -22.98 25.83
N LYS A 303 32.55 -22.57 26.71
CA LYS A 303 33.85 -23.23 26.87
C LYS A 303 33.75 -24.63 27.49
N ASP A 304 32.79 -24.80 28.40
CA ASP A 304 32.73 -25.92 29.32
C ASP A 304 31.61 -26.93 28.99
N LEU A 305 30.90 -26.77 27.87
CA LEU A 305 29.87 -27.72 27.44
C LEU A 305 30.48 -28.74 26.47
N ASP A 306 30.24 -30.04 26.70
CA ASP A 306 30.83 -31.09 25.86
C ASP A 306 30.14 -31.22 24.50
N SER A 307 28.81 -31.13 24.47
CA SER A 307 28.01 -31.22 23.25
C SER A 307 26.60 -30.63 23.44
N SER A 308 25.95 -30.30 22.33
CA SER A 308 24.55 -29.87 22.30
C SER A 308 23.84 -30.49 21.10
N THR A 309 22.58 -30.92 21.27
CA THR A 309 21.78 -31.53 20.20
C THR A 309 20.49 -30.76 20.00
N GLN A 310 20.25 -30.31 18.77
CA GLN A 310 19.01 -29.68 18.35
C GLN A 310 18.13 -30.66 17.58
N GLN A 311 16.86 -30.78 17.99
CA GLN A 311 15.82 -31.47 17.20
C GLN A 311 15.28 -30.56 16.10
N ARG A 312 15.03 -31.11 14.91
CA ARG A 312 14.62 -30.35 13.71
C ARG A 312 13.14 -30.44 13.37
N ASP A 313 12.29 -30.68 14.36
CA ASP A 313 10.84 -30.80 14.18
C ASP A 313 10.23 -29.47 13.69
N PRO A 314 9.55 -29.45 12.53
CA PRO A 314 8.85 -28.25 12.06
C PRO A 314 7.53 -27.96 12.81
N GLY A 315 7.10 -28.81 13.74
CA GLY A 315 5.87 -28.60 14.51
C GLY A 315 4.60 -28.66 13.65
N GLY A 316 4.63 -29.43 12.56
CA GLY A 316 3.51 -29.58 11.62
C GLY A 316 3.39 -28.47 10.58
N VAL A 317 4.29 -27.47 10.57
CA VAL A 317 4.29 -26.42 9.55
C VAL A 317 4.78 -26.96 8.20
N THR A 318 3.99 -26.78 7.14
CA THR A 318 4.28 -27.26 5.80
C THR A 318 4.92 -26.17 4.92
N PRO A 319 5.60 -26.53 3.82
CA PRO A 319 6.14 -25.55 2.86
C PRO A 319 5.06 -24.62 2.29
N ALA A 320 3.87 -25.14 2.01
CA ALA A 320 2.73 -24.36 1.51
C ALA A 320 2.31 -23.28 2.53
N VAL A 321 2.16 -23.65 3.81
CA VAL A 321 1.84 -22.70 4.88
C VAL A 321 2.89 -21.59 5.00
N LEU A 322 4.18 -21.95 4.92
CA LEU A 322 5.27 -20.95 4.93
C LEU A 322 5.17 -20.01 3.72
N ALA A 323 4.96 -20.54 2.52
CA ALA A 323 4.81 -19.72 1.32
C ALA A 323 3.64 -18.74 1.44
N THR A 324 2.50 -19.20 1.93
CA THR A 324 1.31 -18.37 2.18
C THR A 324 1.58 -17.27 3.23
N MET A 325 2.27 -17.59 4.33
CA MET A 325 2.63 -16.58 5.35
C MET A 325 3.63 -15.54 4.82
N VAL A 326 4.66 -15.98 4.09
CA VAL A 326 5.65 -15.06 3.48
C VAL A 326 4.97 -14.12 2.49
N ASP A 327 4.06 -14.64 1.68
CA ASP A 327 3.30 -13.85 0.71
C ASP A 327 2.38 -12.83 1.40
N ALA A 328 1.68 -13.25 2.46
CA ALA A 328 0.83 -12.36 3.25
C ALA A 328 1.61 -11.21 3.91
N VAL A 329 2.79 -11.51 4.50
CA VAL A 329 3.66 -10.47 5.07
C VAL A 329 4.17 -9.53 3.99
N ARG A 330 4.58 -10.05 2.81
CA ARG A 330 5.00 -9.22 1.67
C ARG A 330 3.90 -8.27 1.20
N SER A 331 2.67 -8.75 1.07
CA SER A 331 1.52 -7.93 0.70
C SER A 331 1.25 -6.85 1.74
N TRP A 332 1.30 -7.20 3.03
CA TRP A 332 1.17 -6.25 4.12
C TRP A 332 2.26 -5.18 4.11
N GLU A 333 3.53 -5.57 3.98
CA GLU A 333 4.68 -4.63 3.90
C GLU A 333 4.54 -3.67 2.72
N THR A 334 4.10 -4.18 1.55
CA THR A 334 3.87 -3.34 0.36
C THR A 334 2.80 -2.29 0.63
N LEU A 335 1.66 -2.67 1.21
CA LEU A 335 0.59 -1.73 1.58
C LEU A 335 1.05 -0.72 2.64
N MET A 336 1.86 -1.15 3.60
CA MET A 336 2.40 -0.25 4.63
C MET A 336 3.38 0.76 4.05
N GLU A 337 4.26 0.34 3.13
CA GLU A 337 5.19 1.22 2.43
C GLU A 337 4.46 2.21 1.52
N GLU A 338 3.45 1.77 0.76
CA GLU A 338 2.59 2.65 -0.05
C GLU A 338 1.91 3.69 0.85
N GLY A 339 1.30 3.23 1.95
CA GLY A 339 0.63 4.11 2.90
C GLY A 339 1.59 5.14 3.50
N ASP A 340 2.80 4.74 3.86
CA ASP A 340 3.84 5.63 4.37
C ASP A 340 4.34 6.62 3.32
N GLN A 341 4.49 6.20 2.05
CA GLN A 341 4.86 7.10 0.96
C GLN A 341 3.81 8.17 0.70
N HIS A 342 2.52 7.79 0.70
CA HIS A 342 1.41 8.73 0.59
C HIS A 342 1.34 9.68 1.79
N ALA A 343 1.49 9.14 3.02
CA ALA A 343 1.54 9.94 4.25
C ALA A 343 2.66 10.99 4.22
N GLN A 344 3.85 10.64 3.74
CA GLN A 344 4.98 11.59 3.61
C GLN A 344 4.69 12.75 2.64
N ARG A 345 3.78 12.57 1.68
CA ARG A 345 3.34 13.59 0.73
C ARG A 345 2.06 14.31 1.17
N ALA A 346 1.55 14.00 2.37
CA ALA A 346 0.26 14.45 2.87
C ALA A 346 -0.96 14.01 2.02
N GLU A 347 -0.83 12.91 1.28
CA GLU A 347 -1.90 12.26 0.50
C GLU A 347 -2.72 11.33 1.42
N TRP A 348 -3.35 11.90 2.46
CA TRP A 348 -3.92 11.15 3.60
C TRP A 348 -4.99 10.14 3.22
N GLU A 349 -5.73 10.37 2.14
CA GLU A 349 -6.78 9.45 1.68
C GLU A 349 -6.18 8.15 1.12
N HIS A 350 -5.12 8.27 0.33
CA HIS A 350 -4.39 7.11 -0.19
C HIS A 350 -3.66 6.38 0.95
N ALA A 351 -3.09 7.13 1.91
CA ALA A 351 -2.50 6.53 3.10
C ALA A 351 -3.53 5.73 3.93
N LEU A 352 -4.69 6.33 4.23
CA LEU A 352 -5.79 5.68 4.95
C LEU A 352 -6.24 4.41 4.23
N ARG A 353 -6.32 4.45 2.90
CA ARG A 353 -6.69 3.31 2.05
C ARG A 353 -5.69 2.16 2.21
N SER A 354 -4.40 2.40 2.03
CA SER A 354 -3.38 1.35 2.11
C SER A 354 -3.32 0.76 3.52
N PHE A 355 -3.38 1.60 4.57
CA PHE A 355 -3.40 1.10 5.95
C PHE A 355 -4.68 0.33 6.29
N SER A 356 -5.86 0.75 5.81
CA SER A 356 -7.10 0.01 6.03
C SER A 356 -7.08 -1.35 5.35
N HIS A 357 -6.50 -1.44 4.15
CA HIS A 357 -6.26 -2.73 3.48
C HIS A 357 -5.28 -3.58 4.30
N ALA A 358 -4.15 -3.02 4.75
CA ALA A 358 -3.20 -3.74 5.59
C ALA A 358 -3.88 -4.29 6.87
N LEU A 359 -4.80 -3.54 7.48
CA LEU A 359 -5.56 -4.00 8.65
C LEU A 359 -6.47 -5.19 8.32
N SER A 360 -7.09 -5.21 7.13
CA SER A 360 -7.94 -6.32 6.69
C SER A 360 -7.18 -7.65 6.59
N LEU A 361 -5.88 -7.60 6.28
CA LEU A 361 -5.00 -8.78 6.27
C LEU A 361 -4.69 -9.31 7.68
N CYS A 362 -4.90 -8.51 8.72
CA CYS A 362 -4.67 -8.91 10.12
C CYS A 362 -5.89 -9.60 10.78
N GLY A 363 -6.99 -9.80 10.05
CA GLY A 363 -8.21 -10.44 10.57
C GLY A 363 -8.11 -11.97 10.69
N PRO A 364 -9.13 -12.64 11.27
CA PRO A 364 -9.14 -14.11 11.41
C PRO A 364 -9.12 -14.88 10.09
N ALA A 365 -9.58 -14.25 9.01
CA ALA A 365 -9.52 -14.77 7.64
C ALA A 365 -8.19 -14.43 6.93
N GLY A 366 -7.33 -13.62 7.56
CA GLY A 366 -6.04 -13.23 7.03
C GLY A 366 -4.99 -14.31 7.23
N ASN A 367 -4.04 -14.39 6.30
CA ASN A 367 -2.95 -15.36 6.30
C ASN A 367 -1.68 -14.83 7.00
N LEU A 368 -1.75 -13.67 7.64
CA LEU A 368 -0.62 -13.14 8.41
C LEU A 368 -0.32 -14.06 9.60
N PRO A 369 0.97 -14.21 9.96
CA PRO A 369 1.34 -14.92 11.18
C PRO A 369 0.59 -14.36 12.39
N ALA A 370 0.25 -15.23 13.34
CA ALA A 370 -0.48 -14.87 14.56
C ALA A 370 0.41 -14.10 15.56
N SER A 371 0.95 -12.94 15.15
CA SER A 371 1.59 -11.98 16.04
C SER A 371 0.76 -10.69 16.09
N GLY A 372 0.53 -10.19 17.32
CA GLY A 372 -0.20 -8.93 17.51
C GLY A 372 0.51 -7.74 16.86
N ASN A 373 1.83 -7.84 16.66
CA ASN A 373 2.69 -6.73 16.24
C ASN A 373 2.21 -6.08 14.92
N TYR A 374 1.93 -6.86 13.88
CA TYR A 374 1.42 -6.31 12.61
C TYR A 374 0.16 -5.48 12.80
N ARG A 375 -0.80 -5.99 13.58
CA ARG A 375 -2.05 -5.29 13.88
C ARG A 375 -1.77 -3.99 14.66
N HIS A 376 -0.92 -4.02 15.69
CA HIS A 376 -0.58 -2.81 16.46
C HIS A 376 0.04 -1.73 15.56
N ILE A 377 0.95 -2.11 14.66
CA ILE A 377 1.59 -1.18 13.72
C ILE A 377 0.55 -0.50 12.83
N VAL A 378 -0.34 -1.27 12.19
CA VAL A 378 -1.38 -0.69 11.32
C VAL A 378 -2.35 0.20 12.11
N LEU A 379 -2.79 -0.24 13.29
CA LEU A 379 -3.69 0.55 14.14
C LEU A 379 -3.04 1.89 14.53
N GLY A 380 -1.73 1.89 14.85
CA GLY A 380 -0.97 3.11 15.10
C GLY A 380 -0.98 4.07 13.90
N LYS A 381 -0.74 3.57 12.69
CA LYS A 381 -0.79 4.36 11.45
C LYS A 381 -2.20 4.87 11.15
N LEU A 382 -3.24 4.08 11.41
CA LEU A 382 -4.64 4.51 11.28
C LEU A 382 -4.99 5.59 12.31
N GLY A 383 -4.51 5.46 13.54
CA GLY A 383 -4.65 6.48 14.57
C GLY A 383 -4.01 7.81 14.15
N TYR A 384 -2.75 7.77 13.70
CA TYR A 384 -2.05 8.92 13.13
C TYR A 384 -2.83 9.55 11.96
N THR A 385 -3.31 8.73 11.04
CA THR A 385 -4.01 9.20 9.83
C THR A 385 -5.36 9.84 10.18
N ASN A 386 -6.15 9.24 11.08
CA ASN A 386 -7.43 9.83 11.52
C ASN A 386 -7.22 11.15 12.27
N ARG A 387 -6.14 11.29 13.04
CA ARG A 387 -5.74 12.57 13.63
C ARG A 387 -5.50 13.64 12.56
N ARG A 388 -4.84 13.31 11.44
CA ARG A 388 -4.65 14.25 10.30
C ARG A 388 -5.94 14.62 9.57
N PHE A 389 -7.02 13.89 9.80
CA PHE A 389 -8.38 14.20 9.32
C PHE A 389 -9.24 14.94 10.34
N GLY A 390 -8.68 15.32 11.51
CA GLY A 390 -9.45 15.91 12.60
C GLY A 390 -10.41 14.94 13.31
N ARG A 391 -10.33 13.64 13.02
CA ARG A 391 -11.21 12.60 13.59
C ARG A 391 -10.62 12.06 14.90
N TYR A 392 -10.58 12.91 15.93
CA TYR A 392 -9.80 12.65 17.14
C TYR A 392 -10.30 11.48 17.96
N GLU A 393 -11.61 11.29 18.09
CA GLU A 393 -12.19 10.17 18.83
C GLU A 393 -11.81 8.83 18.18
N LYS A 394 -11.92 8.75 16.84
CA LYS A 394 -11.50 7.56 16.09
C LYS A 394 -9.99 7.35 16.14
N ALA A 395 -9.21 8.43 16.17
CA ALA A 395 -7.77 8.35 16.37
C ALA A 395 -7.43 7.78 17.77
N GLU A 396 -8.09 8.25 18.82
CA GLU A 396 -7.95 7.76 20.20
C GLU A 396 -8.31 6.26 20.27
N GLU A 397 -9.44 5.83 19.69
CA GLU A 397 -9.84 4.42 19.64
C GLU A 397 -8.78 3.51 19.01
N TYR A 398 -8.24 3.91 17.85
CA TYR A 398 -7.19 3.15 17.16
C TYR A 398 -5.88 3.14 17.94
N LEU A 399 -5.45 4.28 18.49
CA LEU A 399 -4.21 4.36 19.26
C LEU A 399 -4.31 3.58 20.57
N GLN A 400 -5.46 3.60 21.25
CA GLN A 400 -5.69 2.79 22.45
C GLN A 400 -5.62 1.30 22.10
N SER A 401 -6.31 0.88 21.04
CA SER A 401 -6.24 -0.50 20.55
C SER A 401 -4.83 -0.92 20.13
N ALA A 402 -4.01 0.02 19.63
CA ALA A 402 -2.61 -0.24 19.28
C ALA A 402 -1.72 -0.39 20.52
N LEU A 403 -2.03 0.32 21.62
CA LEU A 403 -1.31 0.27 22.88
C LEU A 403 -1.65 -0.96 23.73
N ASP A 404 -2.88 -1.47 23.62
CA ASP A 404 -3.37 -2.58 24.43
C ASP A 404 -2.50 -3.84 24.25
N GLY A 405 -1.84 -4.27 25.33
CA GLY A 405 -0.95 -5.45 25.33
C GLY A 405 0.46 -5.21 24.76
N LEU A 406 0.79 -3.98 24.35
CA LEU A 406 2.12 -3.63 23.87
C LEU A 406 3.09 -3.39 25.03
N GLY A 407 4.23 -4.11 25.03
CA GLY A 407 5.29 -3.91 26.03
C GLY A 407 6.04 -2.58 25.87
N SER A 408 7.06 -2.34 26.69
CA SER A 408 7.93 -1.15 26.59
C SER A 408 8.85 -1.22 25.38
N THR A 409 8.33 -0.86 24.20
CA THR A 409 9.06 -0.88 22.92
C THR A 409 9.21 0.54 22.36
N SER A 410 10.12 0.71 21.39
CA SER A 410 10.25 1.95 20.62
C SER A 410 8.92 2.40 20.01
N PHE A 411 8.13 1.46 19.49
CA PHE A 411 6.83 1.75 18.90
C PHE A 411 5.80 2.21 19.95
N HIS A 412 5.83 1.66 21.17
CA HIS A 412 5.00 2.15 22.28
C HIS A 412 5.29 3.63 22.55
N VAL A 413 6.56 4.04 22.60
CA VAL A 413 6.96 5.44 22.80
C VAL A 413 6.38 6.35 21.69
N GLU A 414 6.37 5.90 20.44
CA GLU A 414 5.77 6.65 19.33
C GLU A 414 4.25 6.82 19.51
N LEU A 415 3.54 5.74 19.84
CA LEU A 415 2.09 5.75 20.06
C LEU A 415 1.67 6.70 21.20
N ARG A 416 2.40 6.72 22.32
CA ARG A 416 2.14 7.69 23.41
C ARG A 416 2.30 9.12 22.93
N GLY A 417 3.34 9.38 22.13
CA GLY A 417 3.58 10.66 21.53
C GLY A 417 2.52 11.09 20.52
N GLU A 418 1.85 10.17 19.84
CA GLU A 418 0.68 10.47 19.00
C GLU A 418 -0.58 10.70 19.84
N MET A 419 -0.82 9.87 20.85
CA MET A 419 -1.96 10.00 21.77
C MET A 419 -1.94 11.36 22.48
N GLY A 420 -0.78 11.80 22.98
CA GLY A 420 -0.65 13.12 23.57
C GLY A 420 -0.98 14.26 22.61
N VAL A 421 -0.68 14.11 21.31
CA VAL A 421 -1.04 15.12 20.29
C VAL A 421 -2.55 15.13 20.06
N VAL A 422 -3.20 13.97 20.01
CA VAL A 422 -4.66 13.85 19.93
C VAL A 422 -5.32 14.57 21.12
N TYR A 423 -4.91 14.26 22.35
CA TYR A 423 -5.44 14.93 23.55
C TYR A 423 -5.22 16.44 23.55
N ARG A 424 -4.06 16.90 23.07
CA ARG A 424 -3.79 18.34 22.97
C ARG A 424 -4.74 19.03 21.99
N HIS A 425 -5.04 18.42 20.85
CA HIS A 425 -6.00 18.97 19.88
C HIS A 425 -7.45 18.92 20.38
N MET A 426 -7.80 17.94 21.20
CA MET A 426 -9.07 17.90 21.93
C MET A 426 -9.13 18.85 23.14
N ASN A 427 -8.12 19.70 23.33
CA ASN A 427 -7.97 20.60 24.48
C ASN A 427 -7.95 19.90 25.87
N ARG A 428 -7.61 18.60 25.90
CA ARG A 428 -7.40 17.80 27.13
C ARG A 428 -5.94 17.94 27.59
N LEU A 429 -5.55 19.16 27.97
CA LEU A 429 -4.15 19.53 28.19
C LEU A 429 -3.45 18.72 29.29
N ASP A 430 -4.14 18.41 30.39
CA ASP A 430 -3.57 17.59 31.47
C ASP A 430 -3.33 16.14 31.02
N ASP A 431 -4.21 15.57 30.20
CA ASP A 431 -4.05 14.23 29.64
C ASP A 431 -2.89 14.20 28.65
N ALA A 432 -2.82 15.20 27.77
CA ALA A 432 -1.71 15.38 26.84
C ALA A 432 -0.36 15.48 27.57
N LYS A 433 -0.31 16.26 28.67
CA LYS A 433 0.89 16.38 29.50
C LYS A 433 1.36 15.03 30.02
N ARG A 434 0.45 14.23 30.60
CA ARG A 434 0.77 12.90 31.14
C ARG A 434 1.30 11.97 30.05
N GLU A 435 0.68 11.94 28.87
CA GLU A 435 1.16 11.10 27.76
C GLU A 435 2.55 11.52 27.27
N PHE A 436 2.84 12.82 27.18
CA PHE A 436 4.18 13.28 26.80
C PHE A 436 5.23 13.01 27.89
N GLU A 437 4.88 13.12 29.18
CA GLU A 437 5.79 12.75 30.28
C GLU A 437 6.09 11.24 30.26
N ILE A 438 5.09 10.39 30.02
CA ILE A 438 5.29 8.95 29.82
C ILE A 438 6.20 8.69 28.61
N GLN A 439 5.92 9.33 27.48
CA GLN A 439 6.76 9.23 26.28
C GLN A 439 8.22 9.60 26.61
N TYR A 440 8.45 10.70 27.33
CA TYR A 440 9.79 11.17 27.68
C TYR A 440 10.53 10.16 28.55
N ASN A 441 9.89 9.70 29.63
CA ASN A 441 10.50 8.78 30.58
C ASN A 441 10.87 7.45 29.91
N MET A 442 9.97 6.89 29.09
CA MET A 442 10.25 5.67 28.33
C MET A 442 11.36 5.89 27.29
N ALA A 443 11.39 7.05 26.63
CA ALA A 443 12.45 7.38 25.68
C ALA A 443 13.82 7.48 26.37
N VAL A 444 13.88 7.99 27.60
CA VAL A 444 15.11 7.99 28.42
C VAL A 444 15.54 6.56 28.75
N GLU A 445 14.61 5.71 29.22
CA GLU A 445 14.88 4.31 29.57
C GLU A 445 15.41 3.50 28.37
N LEU A 446 14.86 3.74 27.18
CA LEU A 446 15.25 3.07 25.93
C LEU A 446 16.37 3.78 25.15
N ASN A 447 16.91 4.90 25.68
CA ASN A 447 17.93 5.72 25.04
C ASN A 447 17.55 6.20 23.61
N LEU A 448 16.31 6.66 23.43
CA LEU A 448 15.74 7.11 22.15
C LEU A 448 15.75 8.64 22.04
N GLU A 449 16.87 9.22 21.62
CA GLU A 449 17.03 10.69 21.51
C GLU A 449 15.96 11.37 20.66
N TYR A 450 15.54 10.72 19.58
CA TYR A 450 14.55 11.26 18.66
C TYR A 450 13.17 11.41 19.34
N ALA A 451 12.79 10.46 20.18
CA ALA A 451 11.52 10.49 20.91
C ALA A 451 11.57 11.49 22.08
N MET A 452 12.72 11.62 22.75
CA MET A 452 12.95 12.67 23.74
C MET A 452 12.77 14.07 23.12
N CYS A 453 13.38 14.31 21.96
CA CYS A 453 13.27 15.56 21.21
C CYS A 453 11.81 15.91 20.88
N ARG A 454 11.04 14.92 20.40
CA ARG A 454 9.60 15.08 20.11
C ARG A 454 8.80 15.41 21.38
N SER A 455 9.00 14.67 22.47
CA SER A 455 8.25 14.85 23.72
C SER A 455 8.49 16.22 24.36
N ILE A 456 9.76 16.63 24.52
CA ILE A 456 10.12 17.96 25.08
C ILE A 456 9.40 19.07 24.32
N GLY A 457 9.40 18.96 23.00
CA GLY A 457 8.77 19.93 22.11
C GLY A 457 7.25 20.03 22.25
N ASN A 458 6.59 18.95 22.64
CA ASN A 458 5.15 18.91 22.86
C ASN A 458 4.80 19.32 24.30
N LEU A 459 5.59 18.90 25.31
CA LEU A 459 5.49 19.39 26.68
C LEU A 459 5.60 20.92 26.74
N ALA A 460 6.50 21.51 25.96
CA ALA A 460 6.62 22.96 25.88
C ALA A 460 5.33 23.64 25.44
N MET A 461 4.62 23.07 24.44
CA MET A 461 3.35 23.63 23.99
C MET A 461 2.24 23.44 25.01
N VAL A 462 2.17 22.28 25.65
CA VAL A 462 1.21 22.07 26.74
C VAL A 462 1.44 23.07 27.87
N ASN A 463 2.71 23.29 28.26
CA ASN A 463 3.07 24.30 29.26
C ASN A 463 2.70 25.72 28.82
N TYR A 464 2.97 26.09 27.56
CA TYR A 464 2.57 27.37 26.97
C TYR A 464 1.05 27.59 27.02
N GLN A 465 0.27 26.53 26.76
CA GLN A 465 -1.20 26.58 26.73
C GLN A 465 -1.82 26.57 28.14
N LEU A 466 -1.18 25.91 29.11
CA LEU A 466 -1.70 25.79 30.49
C LEU A 466 -1.60 27.09 31.30
N SER A 467 -0.46 27.81 31.24
CA SER A 467 -0.28 29.03 32.02
C SER A 467 0.83 29.93 31.50
N ARG A 468 0.64 31.25 31.65
CA ARG A 468 1.69 32.25 31.40
C ARG A 468 2.91 32.08 32.30
N ASP A 469 2.74 31.56 33.51
CA ASP A 469 3.84 31.36 34.45
C ASP A 469 4.82 30.27 33.97
N LEU A 470 4.36 29.38 33.09
CA LEU A 470 5.16 28.31 32.49
C LEU A 470 5.83 28.74 31.18
N LEU A 471 5.63 29.99 30.72
CA LEU A 471 6.21 30.50 29.49
C LEU A 471 7.75 30.43 29.44
N PRO A 472 8.50 30.77 30.52
CA PRO A 472 9.96 30.58 30.53
C PRO A 472 10.38 29.12 30.34
N LEU A 473 9.69 28.20 31.02
CA LEU A 473 9.94 26.75 30.89
C LEU A 473 9.68 26.27 29.46
N ALA A 474 8.58 26.72 28.85
CA ALA A 474 8.26 26.39 27.45
C ALA A 474 9.35 26.88 26.49
N ILE A 475 9.88 28.08 26.69
CA ILE A 475 10.99 28.64 25.89
C ILE A 475 12.24 27.76 26.01
N ASP A 476 12.62 27.39 27.23
CA ASP A 476 13.81 26.57 27.46
C ASP A 476 13.66 25.17 26.84
N GLN A 477 12.49 24.55 26.98
CA GLN A 477 12.18 23.28 26.34
C GLN A 477 12.21 23.37 24.80
N LEU A 478 11.69 24.44 24.20
CA LEU A 478 11.74 24.62 22.74
C LEU A 478 13.15 24.88 22.22
N LYS A 479 13.98 25.64 22.95
CA LYS A 479 15.41 25.79 22.62
C LYS A 479 16.13 24.44 22.67
N GLU A 480 15.85 23.64 23.69
CA GLU A 480 16.44 22.30 23.80
C GLU A 480 16.00 21.38 22.67
N ARG A 481 14.71 21.37 22.30
CA ARG A 481 14.21 20.66 21.11
C ARG A 481 15.00 21.05 19.85
N VAL A 482 15.18 22.35 19.59
CA VAL A 482 15.90 22.83 18.39
C VAL A 482 17.35 22.36 18.42
N ARG A 483 18.02 22.39 19.59
CA ARG A 483 19.38 21.89 19.76
C ARG A 483 19.48 20.40 19.48
N LEU A 484 18.60 19.57 20.06
CA LEU A 484 18.56 18.13 19.86
C LEU A 484 18.27 17.76 18.41
N ALA A 485 17.28 18.41 17.78
CA ALA A 485 16.94 18.18 16.37
C ALA A 485 18.15 18.44 15.45
N ARG A 486 18.91 19.52 15.70
CA ARG A 486 20.15 19.82 14.95
C ARG A 486 21.23 18.79 15.16
N SER A 487 21.38 18.28 16.40
CA SER A 487 22.32 17.21 16.72
C SER A 487 22.01 15.93 15.96
N ILE A 488 20.74 15.48 16.00
CA ILE A 488 20.27 14.29 15.28
C ILE A 488 20.50 14.44 13.76
N ARG A 489 20.21 15.63 13.21
CA ARG A 489 20.42 15.95 11.79
C ARG A 489 21.89 15.92 11.38
N ALA A 490 22.80 16.27 12.28
CA ALA A 490 24.23 16.29 12.04
C ALA A 490 24.90 14.92 12.22
N SER A 491 24.25 13.99 12.95
CA SER A 491 24.78 12.65 13.19
C SER A 491 24.82 11.81 11.90
N PRO A 492 26.00 11.30 11.48
CA PRO A 492 26.10 10.41 10.32
C PRO A 492 25.37 9.09 10.58
N GLY A 493 24.48 8.68 9.68
CA GLY A 493 23.76 7.41 9.77
C GLY A 493 22.44 7.43 10.54
N SER A 494 21.94 8.59 10.99
CA SER A 494 20.58 8.68 11.55
C SER A 494 19.53 8.49 10.46
N GLY A 495 18.70 7.46 10.60
CA GLY A 495 17.54 7.23 9.73
C GLY A 495 16.49 8.33 9.85
N GLU A 496 16.59 9.16 10.90
CA GLU A 496 15.63 10.19 11.26
C GLU A 496 15.95 11.58 10.69
N LYS A 497 16.92 11.72 9.76
CA LYS A 497 17.35 13.04 9.27
C LYS A 497 16.20 13.92 8.74
N ALA A 498 15.27 13.34 7.98
CA ALA A 498 14.09 14.05 7.48
C ALA A 498 13.16 14.50 8.61
N GLN A 499 12.97 13.63 9.62
CA GLN A 499 12.13 13.90 10.77
C GLN A 499 12.75 14.96 11.70
N ALA A 500 14.07 14.96 11.85
CA ALA A 500 14.81 15.97 12.59
C ALA A 500 14.64 17.37 12.01
N ILE A 501 14.61 17.50 10.67
CA ILE A 501 14.29 18.76 9.99
C ILE A 501 12.89 19.25 10.39
N ILE A 502 11.88 18.36 10.36
CA ILE A 502 10.52 18.70 10.78
C ILE A 502 10.49 19.13 12.26
N TRP A 503 11.19 18.44 13.15
CA TRP A 503 11.21 18.81 14.56
C TRP A 503 11.91 20.14 14.83
N GLU A 504 12.97 20.46 14.11
CA GLU A 504 13.62 21.76 14.15
C GLU A 504 12.67 22.86 13.70
N THR A 505 12.05 22.70 12.53
CA THR A 505 11.06 23.62 11.96
C THR A 505 9.92 23.90 12.94
N VAL A 506 9.28 22.84 13.46
CA VAL A 506 8.17 22.96 14.41
C VAL A 506 8.65 23.62 15.72
N GLY A 507 9.86 23.30 16.19
CA GLY A 507 10.45 23.92 17.37
C GLY A 507 10.66 25.43 17.22
N LEU A 508 11.26 25.87 16.12
CA LEU A 508 11.47 27.28 15.79
C LEU A 508 10.14 28.04 15.64
N SER A 509 9.18 27.46 14.94
CA SER A 509 7.83 28.02 14.78
C SER A 509 7.14 28.25 16.13
N ARG A 510 7.17 27.25 17.02
CA ARG A 510 6.60 27.35 18.37
C ARG A 510 7.37 28.32 19.26
N LEU A 511 8.69 28.40 19.11
CA LEU A 511 9.51 29.36 19.86
C LEU A 511 9.15 30.80 19.47
N SER A 512 8.83 31.04 18.19
CA SER A 512 8.37 32.36 17.76
C SER A 512 7.07 32.79 18.44
N LEU A 513 6.14 31.86 18.72
CA LEU A 513 4.93 32.14 19.49
C LEU A 513 5.27 32.61 20.90
N CYS A 514 6.19 31.91 21.58
CA CYS A 514 6.62 32.30 22.92
C CYS A 514 7.26 33.68 22.93
N TYR A 515 8.11 33.99 21.95
CA TYR A 515 8.71 35.33 21.82
C TYR A 515 7.67 36.41 21.54
N THR A 516 6.67 36.14 20.70
CA THR A 516 5.54 37.05 20.51
C THR A 516 4.80 37.28 21.83
N ALA A 517 4.54 36.22 22.62
CA ALA A 517 3.87 36.34 23.92
C ALA A 517 4.68 37.17 24.94
N CYS A 518 6.02 37.15 24.84
CA CYS A 518 6.92 38.01 25.63
C CYS A 518 7.04 39.45 25.10
N GLY A 519 6.48 39.77 23.93
CA GLY A 519 6.64 41.07 23.28
C GLY A 519 7.98 41.24 22.53
N PHE A 520 8.72 40.16 22.29
CA PHE A 520 10.01 40.17 21.58
C PHE A 520 9.80 40.02 20.07
N ALA A 521 9.28 41.09 19.43
CA ALA A 521 8.88 41.06 18.02
C ALA A 521 10.03 40.69 17.07
N ASN A 522 11.23 41.25 17.25
CA ASN A 522 12.38 40.97 16.40
C ASN A 522 12.83 39.51 16.48
N ASP A 523 12.88 38.94 17.69
CA ASP A 523 13.24 37.54 17.90
C ASP A 523 12.18 36.60 17.31
N ALA A 524 10.90 36.95 17.45
CA ALA A 524 9.80 36.19 16.84
C ALA A 524 9.93 36.16 15.30
N ILE A 525 10.20 37.30 14.66
CA ILE A 525 10.40 37.40 13.20
C ILE A 525 11.64 36.61 12.77
N ALA A 526 12.78 36.79 13.45
CA ALA A 526 14.02 36.11 13.10
C ALA A 526 13.88 34.58 13.19
N THR A 527 13.30 34.10 14.30
CA THR A 527 13.13 32.67 14.57
C THR A 527 12.12 32.03 13.60
N SER A 528 11.00 32.69 13.32
CA SER A 528 10.00 32.18 12.38
C SER A 528 10.46 32.23 10.91
N LEU A 529 11.28 33.23 10.53
CA LEU A 529 11.94 33.26 9.22
C LEU A 529 12.92 32.09 9.05
N GLU A 530 13.68 31.78 10.10
CA GLU A 530 14.57 30.61 10.11
C GLU A 530 13.75 29.32 9.94
N SER A 531 12.66 29.17 10.70
CA SER A 531 11.73 28.03 10.55
C SER A 531 11.26 27.87 9.10
N MET A 532 10.79 28.95 8.48
CA MET A 532 10.27 28.93 7.11
C MET A 532 11.34 28.52 6.09
N LYS A 533 12.57 29.02 6.22
CA LYS A 533 13.69 28.62 5.35
C LYS A 533 14.01 27.13 5.45
N VAL A 534 13.99 26.59 6.67
CA VAL A 534 14.20 25.14 6.89
C VAL A 534 13.02 24.33 6.33
N ALA A 535 11.78 24.80 6.53
CA ALA A 535 10.56 24.14 6.06
C ALA A 535 10.52 23.95 4.53
N LEU A 536 11.03 24.92 3.76
CA LEU A 536 11.09 24.84 2.29
C LEU A 536 11.95 23.67 1.76
N SER A 537 12.79 23.06 2.60
CA SER A 537 13.54 21.85 2.24
C SER A 537 12.75 20.55 2.44
N THR A 538 11.56 20.63 3.04
CA THR A 538 10.69 19.46 3.30
C THR A 538 9.75 19.19 2.12
N LYS A 539 9.23 17.96 2.06
CA LYS A 539 8.21 17.56 1.06
C LYS A 539 6.77 17.67 1.57
N ASP A 540 6.56 17.98 2.86
CA ASP A 540 5.21 18.08 3.44
C ASP A 540 4.67 19.51 3.30
N PRO A 541 3.67 19.75 2.43
CA PRO A 541 3.11 21.09 2.22
C PRO A 541 2.42 21.65 3.47
N THR A 542 1.96 20.79 4.38
CA THR A 542 1.35 21.20 5.65
C THR A 542 2.40 21.81 6.59
N VAL A 543 3.60 21.24 6.66
CA VAL A 543 4.70 21.78 7.47
C VAL A 543 5.11 23.16 6.93
N VAL A 544 5.22 23.30 5.60
CA VAL A 544 5.51 24.59 4.96
C VAL A 544 4.42 25.62 5.27
N ALA A 545 3.15 25.25 5.15
CA ALA A 545 2.00 26.11 5.47
C ALA A 545 2.03 26.58 6.93
N MET A 546 2.28 25.68 7.88
CA MET A 546 2.38 26.05 9.30
C MET A 546 3.59 26.95 9.59
N SER A 547 4.73 26.76 8.94
CA SER A 547 5.85 27.70 9.07
C SER A 547 5.55 29.08 8.48
N ARG A 548 4.85 29.13 7.34
CA ARG A 548 4.35 30.39 6.76
C ARG A 548 3.36 31.09 7.67
N LEU A 549 2.46 30.35 8.32
CA LEU A 549 1.53 30.88 9.32
C LEU A 549 2.29 31.68 10.39
N PHE A 550 3.25 31.05 11.07
CA PHE A 550 3.93 31.69 12.19
C PHE A 550 4.84 32.85 11.76
N TYR A 551 5.47 32.74 10.59
CA TYR A 551 6.25 33.86 10.03
C TYR A 551 5.36 35.04 9.63
N GLY A 552 4.28 34.79 8.90
CA GLY A 552 3.29 35.80 8.54
C GLY A 552 2.65 36.44 9.76
N ARG A 553 2.34 35.65 10.79
CA ARG A 553 1.79 36.13 12.06
C ARG A 553 2.76 37.08 12.78
N ALA A 554 4.04 36.73 12.87
CA ALA A 554 5.06 37.60 13.48
C ALA A 554 5.21 38.93 12.73
N LEU A 555 5.19 38.89 11.38
CA LEU A 555 5.19 40.09 10.53
C LEU A 555 3.94 40.95 10.74
N TYR A 556 2.76 40.32 10.76
CA TYR A 556 1.48 41.00 10.92
C TYR A 556 1.39 41.74 12.25
N LEU A 557 1.80 41.09 13.35
CA LEU A 557 1.82 41.70 14.69
C LEU A 557 2.87 42.81 14.81
N ASN A 558 3.90 42.80 13.97
CA ASN A 558 4.88 43.88 13.85
C ASN A 558 4.44 45.00 12.87
N GLY A 559 3.23 44.92 12.32
CA GLY A 559 2.66 45.93 11.41
C GLY A 559 3.02 45.76 9.93
N GLN A 560 3.74 44.70 9.55
CA GLN A 560 4.15 44.41 8.17
C GLN A 560 3.07 43.59 7.44
N ARG A 561 1.96 44.25 7.12
CA ARG A 561 0.73 43.60 6.64
C ARG A 561 0.85 42.97 5.26
N GLU A 562 1.50 43.63 4.32
CA GLU A 562 1.61 43.15 2.94
C GLU A 562 2.46 41.89 2.87
N GLU A 563 3.60 41.88 3.56
CA GLU A 563 4.50 40.73 3.63
C GLU A 563 3.84 39.56 4.38
N ALA A 564 3.04 39.83 5.41
CA ALA A 564 2.27 38.81 6.10
C ALA A 564 1.25 38.13 5.18
N LEU A 565 0.48 38.91 4.39
CA LEU A 565 -0.50 38.38 3.45
C LEU A 565 0.14 37.49 2.37
N GLN A 566 1.35 37.82 1.91
CA GLN A 566 2.09 36.94 0.99
C GLN A 566 2.42 35.58 1.61
N GLN A 567 2.61 35.51 2.94
CA GLN A 567 2.80 34.23 3.62
C GLN A 567 1.48 33.48 3.81
N PHE A 568 0.38 34.19 4.01
CA PHE A 568 -0.95 33.58 4.21
C PHE A 568 -1.58 33.05 2.93
N ASN A 569 -1.21 33.59 1.77
CA ASN A 569 -1.86 33.29 0.49
C ASN A 569 -0.90 32.67 -0.55
N PRO A 570 -0.18 31.57 -0.24
CA PRO A 570 0.58 30.86 -1.27
C PRO A 570 -0.39 30.25 -2.31
N THR A 571 -0.02 30.28 -3.59
CA THR A 571 -0.89 29.79 -4.67
C THR A 571 -0.54 28.37 -5.07
N GLY A 572 -1.56 27.56 -5.40
CA GLY A 572 -1.40 26.20 -5.89
C GLY A 572 -0.77 25.22 -4.89
N THR A 573 -0.81 25.55 -3.59
CA THR A 573 -0.34 24.68 -2.52
C THR A 573 -1.14 24.90 -1.24
N CYS A 574 -1.02 24.00 -0.26
CA CYS A 574 -1.60 24.13 1.07
C CYS A 574 -1.33 25.51 1.70
N THR A 575 -2.40 26.26 2.01
CA THR A 575 -2.31 27.55 2.71
C THR A 575 -2.32 27.37 4.22
N PRO A 576 -1.83 28.35 5.01
CA PRO A 576 -2.04 28.40 6.45
C PRO A 576 -3.48 28.13 6.90
N ALA A 577 -4.48 28.69 6.21
CA ALA A 577 -5.89 28.47 6.54
C ALA A 577 -6.29 26.99 6.35
N MET A 578 -5.87 26.36 5.25
CA MET A 578 -6.12 24.93 4.99
C MET A 578 -5.44 24.05 6.04
N ALA A 579 -4.17 24.33 6.37
CA ALA A 579 -3.43 23.55 7.36
C ALA A 579 -4.09 23.57 8.75
N LEU A 580 -4.62 24.73 9.17
CA LEU A 580 -5.39 24.84 10.41
C LEU A 580 -6.70 24.06 10.34
N CYS A 581 -7.39 24.08 9.19
CA CYS A 581 -8.66 23.37 9.00
C CYS A 581 -8.51 21.84 8.88
N LYS A 582 -7.31 21.33 8.52
CA LYS A 582 -7.02 19.87 8.49
C LYS A 582 -6.99 19.25 9.89
N GLU A 583 -6.62 20.03 10.90
CA GLU A 583 -6.44 19.58 12.28
C GLU A 583 -7.11 20.58 13.24
N PRO A 584 -8.45 20.70 13.25
CA PRO A 584 -9.15 21.71 14.03
C PRO A 584 -8.87 21.55 15.53
N SER A 585 -8.73 22.66 16.25
CA SER A 585 -8.57 22.69 17.71
C SER A 585 -8.80 24.12 18.19
N ASP A 586 -9.03 24.33 19.49
CA ASP A 586 -9.21 25.69 20.05
C ASP A 586 -8.01 26.61 19.73
N GLU A 587 -6.79 26.07 19.77
CA GLU A 587 -5.57 26.77 19.38
C GLU A 587 -5.62 27.20 17.91
N HIS A 588 -5.92 26.25 17.01
CA HIS A 588 -5.96 26.51 15.58
C HIS A 588 -7.11 27.44 15.18
N LEU A 589 -8.26 27.34 15.84
CA LEU A 589 -9.40 28.21 15.65
C LEU A 589 -9.03 29.67 15.98
N GLY A 590 -8.24 29.89 17.03
CA GLY A 590 -7.68 31.20 17.37
C GLY A 590 -6.83 31.77 16.23
N TYR A 591 -5.88 30.99 15.70
CA TYR A 591 -5.05 31.41 14.57
C TYR A 591 -5.85 31.64 13.30
N LEU A 592 -6.89 30.84 13.04
CA LEU A 592 -7.73 30.99 11.87
C LEU A 592 -8.54 32.30 11.92
N ARG A 593 -9.02 32.70 13.10
CA ARG A 593 -9.65 34.01 13.31
C ARG A 593 -8.68 35.15 13.01
N GLU A 594 -7.44 35.05 13.48
CA GLU A 594 -6.41 36.05 13.17
C GLU A 594 -6.13 36.15 11.66
N LEU A 595 -6.10 35.03 10.93
CA LEU A 595 -5.96 35.02 9.47
C LEU A 595 -7.13 35.72 8.77
N VAL A 596 -8.37 35.44 9.20
CA VAL A 596 -9.58 36.09 8.67
C VAL A 596 -9.56 37.60 8.95
N GLU A 597 -9.12 38.01 10.14
CA GLU A 597 -8.95 39.42 10.50
C GLU A 597 -7.85 40.12 9.68
N ALA A 598 -6.75 39.41 9.40
CA ALA A 598 -5.67 39.91 8.56
C ALA A 598 -6.06 40.03 7.07
N GLY A 599 -7.15 39.39 6.64
CA GLY A 599 -7.61 39.38 5.25
C GLY A 599 -6.98 38.29 4.39
N ALA A 600 -6.57 37.17 5.01
CA ALA A 600 -6.12 35.99 4.27
C ALA A 600 -7.24 35.45 3.35
N ASP A 601 -6.84 34.84 2.23
CA ASP A 601 -7.76 34.35 1.21
C ASP A 601 -8.26 32.93 1.56
N MET A 602 -9.55 32.80 1.80
CA MET A 602 -10.19 31.54 2.18
C MET A 602 -10.68 30.70 0.98
N ASP A 603 -10.71 31.25 -0.24
CA ASP A 603 -11.22 30.57 -1.46
C ASP A 603 -10.08 30.00 -2.32
N LEU A 604 -8.82 30.09 -1.86
CA LEU A 604 -7.70 29.38 -2.49
C LEU A 604 -7.91 27.87 -2.42
N ILE A 605 -7.32 27.16 -3.37
CA ILE A 605 -7.29 25.69 -3.43
C ILE A 605 -5.85 25.19 -3.44
N ASP A 606 -5.63 24.06 -2.78
CA ASP A 606 -4.35 23.36 -2.80
C ASP A 606 -4.16 22.53 -4.08
N GLU A 607 -3.05 21.81 -4.14
CA GLU A 607 -2.70 20.93 -5.25
C GLU A 607 -3.68 19.74 -5.42
N GLN A 608 -4.47 19.41 -4.39
CA GLN A 608 -5.55 18.42 -4.45
C GLN A 608 -6.91 19.04 -4.84
N GLY A 609 -6.99 20.36 -4.98
CA GLY A 609 -8.21 21.07 -5.36
C GLY A 609 -9.20 21.27 -4.20
N TYR A 610 -8.69 21.27 -2.96
CA TYR A 610 -9.44 21.51 -1.73
C TYR A 610 -9.14 22.89 -1.14
N SER A 611 -10.19 23.56 -0.67
CA SER A 611 -10.14 24.84 0.03
C SER A 611 -10.08 24.66 1.55
N ALA A 612 -9.87 25.76 2.28
CA ALA A 612 -10.01 25.75 3.74
C ALA A 612 -11.41 25.30 4.18
N LEU A 613 -12.45 25.67 3.41
CA LEU A 613 -13.82 25.27 3.70
C LEU A 613 -14.01 23.76 3.52
N ASP A 614 -13.45 23.17 2.47
CA ASP A 614 -13.52 21.71 2.24
C ASP A 614 -12.94 20.95 3.45
N TYR A 615 -11.76 21.36 3.95
CA TYR A 615 -11.16 20.72 5.12
C TYR A 615 -11.95 20.92 6.41
N ALA A 616 -12.49 22.12 6.65
CA ALA A 616 -13.34 22.38 7.82
C ALA A 616 -14.58 21.50 7.82
N VAL A 617 -15.23 21.39 6.65
CA VAL A 617 -16.38 20.49 6.42
C VAL A 617 -16.00 19.02 6.63
N PHE A 618 -14.83 18.60 6.13
CA PHE A 618 -14.34 17.23 6.22
C PHE A 618 -14.08 16.75 7.63
N CYS A 619 -13.61 17.65 8.50
CA CYS A 619 -13.37 17.34 9.91
C CYS A 619 -14.67 17.36 10.73
N GLY A 620 -15.73 17.99 10.21
CA GLY A 620 -17.01 18.13 10.92
C GLY A 620 -16.99 19.18 12.03
N ASP A 621 -15.97 20.05 12.08
CA ASP A 621 -15.87 21.09 13.10
C ASP A 621 -16.64 22.36 12.68
N MET A 622 -17.84 22.51 13.24
CA MET A 622 -18.76 23.59 12.87
C MET A 622 -18.22 24.99 13.19
N GLN A 623 -17.38 25.13 14.22
CA GLN A 623 -16.81 26.43 14.60
C GLN A 623 -15.74 26.88 13.60
N THR A 624 -14.86 25.97 13.18
CA THR A 624 -13.85 26.20 12.15
C THR A 624 -14.55 26.55 10.83
N GLU A 625 -15.59 25.79 10.45
CA GLU A 625 -16.39 26.09 9.27
C GLU A 625 -16.99 27.50 9.33
N GLU A 626 -17.60 27.89 10.45
CA GLU A 626 -18.19 29.22 10.61
C GLU A 626 -17.16 30.35 10.43
N VAL A 627 -15.95 30.18 10.97
CA VAL A 627 -14.87 31.17 10.82
C VAL A 627 -14.42 31.27 9.36
N VAL A 628 -14.26 30.15 8.65
CA VAL A 628 -13.92 30.17 7.21
C VAL A 628 -15.00 30.88 6.41
N LEU A 629 -16.28 30.58 6.70
CA LEU A 629 -17.41 31.22 6.02
C LEU A 629 -17.49 32.71 6.30
N ASP A 630 -17.11 33.17 7.50
CA ASP A 630 -17.00 34.60 7.78
C ASP A 630 -15.91 35.26 6.93
N GLY A 631 -14.75 34.62 6.79
CA GLY A 631 -13.69 35.06 5.89
C GLY A 631 -14.18 35.18 4.44
N LEU A 632 -14.80 34.11 3.91
CA LEU A 632 -15.38 34.11 2.57
C LEU A 632 -16.47 35.19 2.39
N ARG A 633 -17.31 35.40 3.41
CA ARG A 633 -18.34 36.45 3.39
C ARG A 633 -17.73 37.84 3.26
N ARG A 634 -16.66 38.11 4.00
CA ARG A 634 -15.91 39.38 3.89
C ARG A 634 -15.28 39.55 2.51
N GLN A 635 -14.76 38.47 1.92
CA GLN A 635 -14.15 38.50 0.59
C GLN A 635 -15.16 38.71 -0.55
N PHE A 636 -16.30 38.03 -0.52
CA PHE A 636 -17.30 38.10 -1.59
C PHE A 636 -18.17 39.36 -1.54
N GLY A 637 -18.23 40.04 -0.40
CA GLY A 637 -18.97 41.29 -0.22
C GLY A 637 -20.45 41.13 -0.60
N LYS A 638 -20.95 41.94 -1.54
CA LYS A 638 -22.38 41.98 -1.91
C LYS A 638 -22.90 40.70 -2.58
N GLN A 639 -22.04 39.86 -3.14
CA GLN A 639 -22.42 38.59 -3.79
C GLN A 639 -22.27 37.37 -2.87
N ALA A 640 -22.11 37.59 -1.56
CA ALA A 640 -21.71 36.53 -0.64
C ALA A 640 -22.72 35.38 -0.56
N ASN A 641 -24.03 35.65 -0.49
CA ASN A 641 -25.01 34.61 -0.16
C ASN A 641 -25.03 33.44 -1.16
N ASP A 642 -25.16 33.72 -2.46
CA ASP A 642 -25.26 32.65 -3.47
C ASP A 642 -23.94 31.87 -3.60
N LYS A 643 -22.80 32.57 -3.55
CA LYS A 643 -21.47 31.95 -3.64
C LYS A 643 -21.14 31.11 -2.41
N LEU A 644 -21.47 31.59 -1.21
CA LEU A 644 -21.28 30.83 0.04
C LEU A 644 -22.11 29.56 0.03
N LEU A 645 -23.39 29.66 -0.34
CA LEU A 645 -24.28 28.50 -0.41
C LEU A 645 -23.75 27.46 -1.41
N GLN A 646 -23.24 27.92 -2.56
CA GLN A 646 -22.60 27.05 -3.54
C GLN A 646 -21.36 26.35 -2.98
N ARG A 647 -20.44 27.10 -2.36
CA ARG A 647 -19.19 26.56 -1.79
C ARG A 647 -19.44 25.55 -0.67
N GLN A 648 -20.37 25.86 0.23
CA GLN A 648 -20.78 24.93 1.28
C GLN A 648 -21.37 23.65 0.68
N ARG A 649 -22.26 23.78 -0.30
CA ARG A 649 -22.85 22.61 -0.97
C ARG A 649 -21.78 21.76 -1.64
N GLU A 650 -20.84 22.36 -2.38
CA GLU A 650 -19.73 21.65 -3.00
C GLU A 650 -18.88 20.90 -1.96
N ALA A 651 -18.51 21.56 -0.85
CA ALA A 651 -17.74 20.95 0.23
C ALA A 651 -18.47 19.76 0.89
N ARG A 652 -19.78 19.91 1.17
CA ARG A 652 -20.62 18.82 1.72
C ARG A 652 -20.73 17.65 0.75
N VAL A 653 -20.94 17.90 -0.54
CA VAL A 653 -21.00 16.85 -1.58
C VAL A 653 -19.68 16.08 -1.61
N ARG A 654 -18.51 16.74 -1.55
CA ARG A 654 -17.20 16.03 -1.49
C ARG A 654 -17.06 15.18 -0.23
N LYS A 655 -17.44 15.72 0.93
CA LYS A 655 -17.38 14.99 2.21
C LYS A 655 -18.17 13.71 2.11
N CYS A 656 -19.43 13.81 1.68
CA CYS A 656 -20.31 12.67 1.58
C CYS A 656 -19.83 11.69 0.50
N TYR A 657 -19.27 12.16 -0.62
CA TYR A 657 -18.62 11.31 -1.61
C TYR A 657 -17.51 10.46 -1.00
N ARG A 658 -16.59 11.13 -0.31
CA ARG A 658 -15.45 10.52 0.37
C ARG A 658 -15.92 9.45 1.35
N GLU A 659 -16.84 9.80 2.25
CA GLU A 659 -17.33 8.87 3.28
C GLU A 659 -18.10 7.70 2.68
N LEU A 660 -19.05 7.98 1.78
CA LEU A 660 -19.91 6.95 1.21
C LEU A 660 -19.11 6.00 0.32
N PHE A 661 -18.30 6.53 -0.60
CA PHE A 661 -17.53 5.68 -1.48
C PHE A 661 -16.37 5.00 -0.75
N GLN A 662 -15.47 5.74 -0.09
CA GLN A 662 -14.24 5.15 0.46
C GLN A 662 -14.54 4.26 1.68
N GLU A 663 -15.49 4.62 2.54
CA GLU A 663 -15.73 3.89 3.79
C GLU A 663 -16.83 2.83 3.67
N SER A 664 -17.83 3.00 2.79
CA SER A 664 -18.94 2.03 2.63
C SER A 664 -18.81 1.17 1.38
N LEU A 665 -18.69 1.77 0.20
CA LEU A 665 -18.80 1.05 -1.07
C LEU A 665 -17.50 0.34 -1.48
N ARG A 666 -16.38 1.02 -1.31
CA ARG A 666 -15.07 0.51 -1.74
C ARG A 666 -14.67 -0.80 -1.05
N PRO A 667 -14.88 -1.01 0.26
CA PRO A 667 -14.62 -2.31 0.88
C PRO A 667 -15.31 -3.45 0.14
N VAL A 668 -16.58 -3.27 -0.23
CA VAL A 668 -17.36 -4.26 -0.99
C VAL A 668 -16.75 -4.51 -2.37
N LEU A 669 -16.32 -3.46 -3.07
CA LEU A 669 -15.66 -3.57 -4.39
C LEU A 669 -14.30 -4.28 -4.35
N LEU A 670 -13.64 -4.33 -3.18
CA LEU A 670 -12.34 -4.98 -2.99
C LEU A 670 -12.43 -6.43 -2.49
N GLU A 671 -13.61 -6.90 -2.07
CA GLU A 671 -13.77 -8.28 -1.64
C GLU A 671 -13.49 -9.26 -2.79
N SER A 672 -12.84 -10.39 -2.52
CA SER A 672 -12.68 -11.46 -3.51
C SER A 672 -13.89 -12.40 -3.42
N ARG A 673 -14.95 -12.11 -4.19
CA ARG A 673 -16.18 -12.93 -4.29
C ARG A 673 -16.68 -12.98 -5.73
N ASN A 674 -17.67 -13.86 -6.00
CA ASN A 674 -18.30 -13.99 -7.32
C ASN A 674 -19.00 -12.68 -7.75
N GLU A 675 -18.74 -12.21 -8.97
CA GLU A 675 -19.06 -10.87 -9.50
C GLU A 675 -20.53 -10.45 -9.31
N VAL A 676 -21.48 -11.31 -9.71
CA VAL A 676 -22.93 -11.01 -9.67
C VAL A 676 -23.43 -10.79 -8.23
N SER A 677 -22.93 -11.58 -7.27
CA SER A 677 -23.30 -11.42 -5.86
C SER A 677 -22.75 -10.14 -5.25
N GLN A 678 -21.67 -9.62 -5.83
CA GLN A 678 -20.89 -8.52 -5.27
C GLN A 678 -21.50 -7.16 -5.61
N LEU A 679 -21.93 -6.92 -6.86
CA LEU A 679 -22.66 -5.71 -7.21
C LEU A 679 -24.04 -5.65 -6.53
N GLN A 680 -24.72 -6.79 -6.34
CA GLN A 680 -25.93 -6.82 -5.52
C GLN A 680 -25.65 -6.44 -4.06
N HIS A 681 -24.54 -6.90 -3.49
CA HIS A 681 -24.12 -6.48 -2.16
C HIS A 681 -23.83 -4.98 -2.11
N LEU A 682 -23.14 -4.45 -3.12
CA LEU A 682 -22.83 -3.02 -3.24
C LEU A 682 -24.09 -2.15 -3.25
N ARG A 683 -25.11 -2.54 -4.02
CA ARG A 683 -26.42 -1.84 -4.07
C ARG A 683 -27.10 -1.80 -2.70
N ARG A 684 -27.05 -2.90 -1.95
CA ARG A 684 -27.61 -2.97 -0.59
C ARG A 684 -26.85 -2.08 0.38
N VAL A 685 -25.51 -2.09 0.31
CA VAL A 685 -24.68 -1.22 1.16
C VAL A 685 -24.91 0.24 0.83
N TYR A 686 -25.01 0.62 -0.44
CA TYR A 686 -25.35 2.00 -0.84
C TYR A 686 -26.70 2.44 -0.27
N ALA A 687 -27.74 1.63 -0.49
CA ALA A 687 -29.08 1.93 0.02
C ALA A 687 -29.12 2.05 1.55
N ALA A 688 -28.42 1.15 2.26
CA ALA A 688 -28.33 1.18 3.72
C ALA A 688 -27.54 2.39 4.23
N SER A 689 -26.40 2.72 3.61
CA SER A 689 -25.59 3.88 3.99
C SER A 689 -26.29 5.21 3.75
N LEU A 690 -27.13 5.31 2.70
CA LEU A 690 -28.01 6.46 2.55
C LEU A 690 -29.09 6.46 3.63
N ALA A 691 -29.80 5.35 3.84
CA ALA A 691 -30.87 5.27 4.84
C ALA A 691 -30.43 5.60 6.28
N ALA A 692 -29.17 5.34 6.61
CA ALA A 692 -28.60 5.60 7.93
C ALA A 692 -28.20 7.08 8.16
N ASP A 693 -28.20 7.93 7.14
CA ASP A 693 -27.65 9.28 7.21
C ASP A 693 -28.53 10.31 6.47
N GLU A 694 -29.26 11.13 7.25
CA GLU A 694 -30.16 12.15 6.71
C GLU A 694 -29.47 13.22 5.87
N GLU A 695 -28.19 13.52 6.12
CA GLU A 695 -27.41 14.48 5.31
C GLU A 695 -27.15 13.86 3.93
N LYS A 696 -26.74 12.59 3.88
CA LYS A 696 -26.46 11.89 2.62
C LYS A 696 -27.70 11.73 1.75
N ILE A 697 -28.88 11.45 2.31
CA ILE A 697 -30.15 11.37 1.54
C ILE A 697 -30.50 12.69 0.84
N LYS A 698 -30.18 13.83 1.46
CA LYS A 698 -30.45 15.15 0.86
C LYS A 698 -29.47 15.48 -0.26
N ILE A 699 -28.27 14.90 -0.21
CA ILE A 699 -27.17 15.18 -1.14
C ILE A 699 -27.20 14.22 -2.34
N PHE A 700 -27.46 12.94 -2.12
CA PHE A 700 -27.43 11.89 -3.13
C PHE A 700 -28.79 11.20 -3.26
N ASP A 701 -29.21 11.02 -4.50
CA ASP A 701 -30.36 10.18 -4.82
C ASP A 701 -30.00 8.69 -4.71
N GLY A 702 -30.99 7.85 -4.44
CA GLY A 702 -30.81 6.40 -4.42
C GLY A 702 -30.63 5.82 -5.84
N LEU A 703 -30.15 4.58 -5.92
CA LEU A 703 -30.09 3.87 -7.20
C LEU A 703 -31.52 3.62 -7.72
N LYS A 704 -31.84 4.23 -8.85
CA LYS A 704 -33.11 4.08 -9.56
C LYS A 704 -32.93 3.32 -10.86
N PHE A 705 -33.98 2.67 -11.34
CA PHE A 705 -33.95 1.99 -12.63
C PHE A 705 -35.38 1.83 -13.19
N VAL A 706 -35.48 1.49 -14.47
CA VAL A 706 -36.72 1.08 -15.13
C VAL A 706 -36.59 -0.38 -15.55
N TRP A 707 -37.58 -1.22 -15.29
CA TRP A 707 -37.57 -2.60 -15.78
C TRP A 707 -37.56 -2.62 -17.31
N TYR A 708 -36.71 -3.46 -17.92
CA TYR A 708 -36.59 -3.54 -19.38
C TYR A 708 -37.94 -3.84 -20.06
N ARG A 709 -38.75 -4.72 -19.47
CA ARG A 709 -40.10 -5.02 -19.97
C ARG A 709 -41.04 -3.81 -19.96
N ASP A 710 -40.98 -2.99 -18.93
CA ASP A 710 -41.83 -1.81 -18.81
C ASP A 710 -41.33 -0.68 -19.72
N PHE A 711 -40.01 -0.60 -19.93
CA PHE A 711 -39.39 0.28 -20.93
C PHE A 711 -39.84 -0.08 -22.36
N LEU A 712 -39.88 -1.36 -22.72
CA LEU A 712 -40.44 -1.85 -24.00
C LEU A 712 -41.92 -1.48 -24.15
N ARG A 713 -42.73 -1.71 -23.11
CA ARG A 713 -44.17 -1.42 -23.15
C ARG A 713 -44.49 0.08 -23.27
N ASN A 714 -43.63 0.95 -22.74
CA ASN A 714 -43.85 2.39 -22.78
C ASN A 714 -43.72 2.99 -24.18
N GLY A 715 -42.94 2.36 -25.08
CA GLY A 715 -42.81 2.76 -26.49
C GLY A 715 -42.09 4.10 -26.75
N ARG A 716 -41.51 4.72 -25.73
CA ARG A 716 -40.74 5.98 -25.79
C ARG A 716 -39.88 6.13 -24.52
N LEU A 717 -38.96 7.09 -24.49
CA LEU A 717 -38.19 7.37 -23.26
C LEU A 717 -39.12 7.85 -22.11
N PRO A 718 -39.14 7.18 -20.95
CA PRO A 718 -39.92 7.62 -19.81
C PRO A 718 -39.20 8.76 -19.08
N ARG A 719 -39.95 9.83 -18.74
CA ARG A 719 -39.46 10.87 -17.82
C ARG A 719 -39.56 10.37 -16.38
N SER A 720 -38.74 10.90 -15.50
CA SER A 720 -38.69 10.58 -14.06
C SER A 720 -40.04 10.53 -13.33
N ASN A 721 -41.03 11.33 -13.75
CA ASN A 721 -42.36 11.39 -13.12
C ASN A 721 -43.46 10.62 -13.88
N HIS A 722 -43.11 9.79 -14.88
CA HIS A 722 -44.08 8.96 -15.61
C HIS A 722 -44.50 7.68 -14.85
N GLY A 723 -43.99 7.44 -13.64
CA GLY A 723 -44.41 6.33 -12.78
C GLY A 723 -43.82 4.96 -13.13
N LEU A 724 -42.84 4.89 -14.04
CA LEU A 724 -42.14 3.64 -14.41
C LEU A 724 -40.84 3.42 -13.64
N THR A 725 -40.26 4.49 -13.09
CA THR A 725 -39.00 4.44 -12.35
C THR A 725 -39.18 3.80 -10.98
N GLN A 726 -38.38 2.80 -10.67
CA GLN A 726 -38.30 2.14 -9.37
C GLN A 726 -37.06 2.62 -8.62
N ASN A 727 -37.13 2.65 -7.28
CA ASN A 727 -35.97 2.87 -6.42
C ASN A 727 -35.54 1.53 -5.82
N TYR A 728 -34.27 1.17 -5.98
CA TYR A 728 -33.74 -0.11 -5.51
C TYR A 728 -34.01 -0.36 -4.02
N ARG A 729 -33.96 0.69 -3.19
CA ARG A 729 -34.17 0.57 -1.73
C ARG A 729 -35.58 0.12 -1.37
N ASP A 730 -36.56 0.37 -2.24
CA ASP A 730 -37.99 0.13 -1.99
C ASP A 730 -38.41 -1.27 -2.48
N ILE A 731 -37.47 -2.08 -2.97
CA ILE A 731 -37.72 -3.41 -3.56
C ILE A 731 -37.19 -4.51 -2.63
N GLU A 732 -37.98 -5.57 -2.47
CA GLU A 732 -37.54 -6.76 -1.73
C GLU A 732 -36.33 -7.43 -2.40
N PRO A 733 -35.31 -7.88 -1.65
CA PRO A 733 -34.06 -8.42 -2.21
C PRO A 733 -34.24 -9.55 -3.23
N GLU A 734 -35.27 -10.38 -3.09
CA GLU A 734 -35.61 -11.49 -3.98
C GLU A 734 -36.16 -11.00 -5.32
N CYS A 735 -36.86 -9.86 -5.30
CA CYS A 735 -37.50 -9.20 -6.43
C CYS A 735 -36.60 -8.14 -7.10
N ALA A 736 -35.42 -7.87 -6.53
CA ALA A 736 -34.47 -6.91 -7.06
C ALA A 736 -33.93 -7.35 -8.44
N PRO A 737 -33.53 -6.39 -9.29
CA PRO A 737 -32.91 -6.69 -10.58
C PRO A 737 -31.61 -7.46 -10.36
N GLU A 738 -31.43 -8.54 -11.11
CA GLU A 738 -30.17 -9.30 -11.11
C GLU A 738 -29.07 -8.47 -11.76
N TYR A 739 -29.42 -7.75 -12.82
CA TYR A 739 -28.51 -7.02 -13.69
C TYR A 739 -29.10 -5.64 -14.02
N ILE A 740 -28.27 -4.60 -14.05
CA ILE A 740 -28.62 -3.22 -14.37
C ILE A 740 -27.66 -2.69 -15.43
N VAL A 741 -28.23 -2.26 -16.56
CA VAL A 741 -27.49 -1.65 -17.66
C VAL A 741 -27.66 -0.13 -17.61
N PHE A 742 -26.53 0.58 -17.55
CA PHE A 742 -26.46 2.02 -17.71
C PHE A 742 -26.38 2.38 -19.19
N ILE A 743 -27.29 3.22 -19.67
CA ILE A 743 -27.27 3.71 -21.05
C ILE A 743 -26.70 5.13 -21.08
N SER A 744 -25.55 5.29 -21.74
CA SER A 744 -24.92 6.59 -21.97
C SER A 744 -25.20 7.05 -23.40
N TYR A 745 -25.76 8.26 -23.55
CA TYR A 745 -26.24 8.76 -24.84
C TYR A 745 -26.30 10.28 -24.88
N ARG A 746 -26.38 10.85 -26.09
CA ARG A 746 -26.55 12.29 -26.29
C ARG A 746 -28.04 12.66 -26.36
N TRP A 747 -28.40 13.85 -25.92
CA TRP A 747 -29.73 14.41 -26.18
C TRP A 747 -29.79 14.94 -27.62
N ILE A 748 -30.76 14.49 -28.42
CA ILE A 748 -30.82 14.80 -29.87
C ILE A 748 -31.87 15.83 -30.26
N ASN A 749 -32.76 16.21 -29.35
CA ASN A 749 -33.83 17.16 -29.61
C ASN A 749 -33.72 18.39 -28.70
N GLY A 750 -33.15 19.46 -29.23
CA GLY A 750 -32.86 20.69 -28.49
C GLY A 750 -33.44 21.93 -29.15
N ASP A 751 -34.71 21.91 -29.56
CA ASP A 751 -35.36 23.14 -30.03
C ASP A 751 -35.44 24.16 -28.87
N PRO A 752 -34.82 25.35 -28.98
CA PRO A 752 -34.89 26.39 -27.95
C PRO A 752 -36.32 26.88 -27.65
N ALA A 753 -37.29 26.60 -28.54
CA ALA A 753 -38.69 27.00 -28.40
C ALA A 753 -39.59 25.94 -27.76
N CYS A 754 -39.12 24.72 -27.49
CA CYS A 754 -39.89 23.62 -26.90
C CYS A 754 -39.27 23.12 -25.57
N LEU A 755 -40.07 22.37 -24.79
CA LEU A 755 -39.57 21.64 -23.62
C LEU A 755 -38.40 20.73 -24.05
N ALA A 756 -37.22 20.93 -23.46
CA ALA A 756 -36.03 20.14 -23.75
C ALA A 756 -36.32 18.64 -23.56
N SER A 757 -35.97 17.83 -24.56
CA SER A 757 -36.18 16.38 -24.52
C SER A 757 -34.92 15.65 -24.99
N PRO A 758 -34.55 14.52 -24.37
CA PRO A 758 -33.45 13.70 -24.86
C PRO A 758 -33.69 13.10 -26.25
N ASP A 759 -34.94 13.00 -26.69
CA ASP A 759 -35.35 12.27 -27.88
C ASP A 759 -36.18 13.13 -28.86
N ASP A 760 -36.17 12.73 -30.12
CA ASP A 760 -36.94 13.39 -31.17
C ASP A 760 -38.40 12.87 -31.24
N THR A 761 -39.20 13.48 -32.12
CA THR A 761 -40.61 13.08 -32.32
C THR A 761 -40.77 11.69 -32.94
N ASN A 762 -39.69 11.12 -33.49
CA ASN A 762 -39.67 9.76 -34.05
C ASN A 762 -39.17 8.73 -33.02
N HIS A 763 -38.86 9.16 -31.80
CA HIS A 763 -38.31 8.32 -30.74
C HIS A 763 -37.01 7.61 -31.17
N THR A 764 -36.16 8.29 -31.94
CA THR A 764 -34.93 7.70 -32.51
C THR A 764 -34.01 7.15 -31.42
N GLN A 765 -33.81 7.87 -30.30
CA GLN A 765 -32.96 7.39 -29.22
C GLN A 765 -33.59 6.20 -28.51
N TYR A 766 -34.90 6.22 -28.23
CA TYR A 766 -35.58 5.07 -27.67
C TYR A 766 -35.37 3.80 -28.50
N HIS A 767 -35.63 3.84 -29.81
CA HIS A 767 -35.43 2.68 -30.68
C HIS A 767 -33.98 2.22 -30.70
N ARG A 768 -33.03 3.17 -30.72
CA ARG A 768 -31.59 2.87 -30.67
C ARG A 768 -31.17 2.20 -29.35
N MET A 769 -31.75 2.60 -28.22
CA MET A 769 -31.53 1.93 -26.93
C MET A 769 -32.06 0.51 -26.93
N ILE A 770 -33.24 0.28 -27.49
CA ILE A 770 -33.82 -1.06 -27.62
C ILE A 770 -32.90 -1.97 -28.44
N THR A 771 -32.50 -1.53 -29.63
CA THR A 771 -31.59 -2.30 -30.50
C THR A 771 -30.27 -2.62 -29.79
N ALA A 772 -29.71 -1.67 -29.03
CA ALA A 772 -28.47 -1.90 -28.30
C ALA A 772 -28.64 -2.92 -27.16
N ILE A 773 -29.76 -2.88 -26.43
CA ILE A 773 -30.06 -3.83 -25.35
C ILE A 773 -30.37 -5.22 -25.91
N GLU A 774 -31.09 -5.31 -27.03
CA GLU A 774 -31.36 -6.58 -27.71
C GLU A 774 -30.07 -7.24 -28.18
N ALA A 775 -29.18 -6.49 -28.85
CA ALA A 775 -27.86 -6.99 -29.25
C ALA A 775 -27.00 -7.41 -28.04
N PHE A 776 -27.09 -6.66 -26.93
CA PHE A 776 -26.41 -7.02 -25.68
C PHE A 776 -26.95 -8.34 -25.10
N LEU A 777 -28.27 -8.53 -25.05
CA LEU A 777 -28.90 -9.77 -24.58
C LEU A 777 -28.57 -10.96 -25.48
N GLU A 778 -28.52 -10.77 -26.79
CA GLU A 778 -28.09 -11.80 -27.74
C GLU A 778 -26.65 -12.25 -27.50
N ALA A 779 -25.75 -11.31 -27.21
CA ALA A 779 -24.36 -11.62 -26.85
C ALA A 779 -24.21 -12.30 -25.48
N HIS A 780 -25.20 -12.13 -24.58
CA HIS A 780 -25.19 -12.63 -23.20
C HIS A 780 -26.40 -13.54 -22.92
N GLY A 781 -26.50 -14.66 -23.62
CA GLY A 781 -27.65 -15.57 -23.58
C GLY A 781 -27.98 -16.21 -22.21
N SER A 782 -27.18 -15.97 -21.17
CA SER A 782 -27.47 -16.37 -19.79
C SER A 782 -28.31 -15.35 -19.00
N LEU A 783 -28.47 -14.12 -19.49
CA LEU A 783 -29.20 -13.06 -18.79
C LEU A 783 -30.72 -13.22 -18.94
N ASN A 784 -31.46 -13.01 -17.85
CA ASN A 784 -32.92 -13.03 -17.85
C ASN A 784 -33.49 -11.62 -18.13
N PRO A 785 -34.17 -11.39 -19.27
CA PRO A 785 -34.73 -10.08 -19.61
C PRO A 785 -35.79 -9.58 -18.62
N GLU A 786 -36.50 -10.49 -17.93
CA GLU A 786 -37.50 -10.12 -16.92
C GLU A 786 -36.87 -9.60 -15.61
N ARG A 787 -35.58 -9.86 -15.39
CA ARG A 787 -34.81 -9.38 -14.23
C ARG A 787 -33.78 -8.30 -14.57
N LEU A 788 -33.90 -7.70 -15.76
CA LEU A 788 -33.03 -6.64 -16.26
C LEU A 788 -33.58 -5.25 -15.91
N GLY A 789 -32.79 -4.46 -15.20
CA GLY A 789 -33.01 -3.03 -14.99
C GLY A 789 -32.24 -2.18 -16.00
N ILE A 790 -32.81 -1.03 -16.37
CA ILE A 790 -32.17 -0.01 -17.20
C ILE A 790 -32.01 1.26 -16.37
N TRP A 791 -30.79 1.80 -16.33
CA TRP A 791 -30.53 3.15 -15.84
C TRP A 791 -30.33 4.10 -17.02
N LEU A 792 -31.06 5.21 -17.02
CA LEU A 792 -30.86 6.32 -17.95
C LEU A 792 -31.22 7.64 -17.27
N ASP A 793 -30.46 8.70 -17.56
CA ASP A 793 -30.57 10.01 -16.89
C ASP A 793 -32.00 10.57 -16.87
N TRP A 794 -32.72 10.54 -18.00
CA TRP A 794 -34.06 11.10 -18.14
C TRP A 794 -35.13 10.43 -17.27
N ALA A 795 -35.00 9.13 -17.03
CA ALA A 795 -35.93 8.36 -16.21
C ALA A 795 -35.49 8.27 -14.75
N CYS A 796 -34.18 8.19 -14.52
CA CYS A 796 -33.62 7.85 -13.21
C CYS A 796 -33.18 9.07 -12.40
N ILE A 797 -32.88 10.22 -13.05
CA ILE A 797 -32.67 11.49 -12.37
C ILE A 797 -33.99 12.25 -12.32
N ASP A 798 -34.35 12.77 -11.15
CA ASP A 798 -35.53 13.62 -11.01
C ASP A 798 -35.36 14.91 -11.84
N GLN A 799 -36.04 14.99 -12.98
CA GLN A 799 -35.95 16.13 -13.89
C GLN A 799 -36.55 17.42 -13.32
N ASP A 800 -37.33 17.33 -12.23
CA ASP A 800 -37.87 18.49 -11.52
C ASP A 800 -36.92 18.96 -10.39
N ASN A 801 -36.00 18.10 -9.95
CA ASN A 801 -34.93 18.39 -9.00
C ASN A 801 -33.67 17.56 -9.30
N PRO A 802 -32.89 17.91 -10.35
CA PRO A 802 -31.87 17.01 -10.90
C PRO A 802 -30.61 16.92 -10.04
N LEU A 803 -30.43 17.87 -9.13
CA LEU A 803 -29.19 18.07 -8.39
C LEU A 803 -28.72 16.85 -7.57
N PRO A 804 -29.56 16.15 -6.80
CA PRO A 804 -29.13 14.95 -6.07
C PRO A 804 -28.80 13.77 -7.00
N GLY A 805 -29.52 13.62 -8.11
CA GLY A 805 -29.27 12.56 -9.09
C GLY A 805 -27.99 12.78 -9.89
N ILE A 806 -27.73 14.02 -10.31
CA ILE A 806 -26.45 14.42 -10.93
C ILE A 806 -25.30 14.21 -9.94
N ALA A 807 -25.47 14.64 -8.69
CA ALA A 807 -24.47 14.46 -7.67
C ALA A 807 -24.20 12.97 -7.40
N ALA A 808 -25.17 12.07 -7.53
CA ALA A 808 -24.99 10.63 -7.31
C ALA A 808 -24.47 9.86 -8.54
N LEU A 809 -24.27 10.51 -9.70
CA LEU A 809 -24.00 9.85 -10.97
C LEU A 809 -22.82 8.84 -10.93
N PRO A 810 -21.59 9.22 -10.50
CA PRO A 810 -20.50 8.28 -10.28
C PRO A 810 -20.85 7.08 -9.37
N LEU A 811 -21.60 7.30 -8.29
CA LEU A 811 -21.99 6.26 -7.34
C LEU A 811 -23.03 5.30 -7.94
N ASN A 812 -23.97 5.83 -8.72
CA ASN A 812 -24.99 5.04 -9.41
C ASN A 812 -24.38 4.19 -10.55
N LEU A 813 -23.47 4.77 -11.33
CA LEU A 813 -22.76 4.04 -12.38
C LEU A 813 -21.89 2.93 -11.77
N ALA A 814 -21.22 3.18 -10.63
CA ALA A 814 -20.49 2.16 -9.88
C ALA A 814 -21.34 0.98 -9.37
N GLN A 815 -22.68 1.09 -9.40
CA GLN A 815 -23.60 0.02 -9.03
C GLN A 815 -24.21 -0.71 -10.23
N CYS A 816 -23.93 -0.25 -11.45
CA CYS A 816 -24.41 -0.87 -12.69
C CYS A 816 -23.42 -1.95 -13.17
N ASP A 817 -23.93 -3.05 -13.73
CA ASP A 817 -23.09 -4.16 -14.19
C ASP A 817 -22.44 -3.83 -15.54
N ALA A 818 -23.18 -3.18 -16.43
CA ALA A 818 -22.68 -2.78 -17.73
C ALA A 818 -23.05 -1.33 -18.08
N VAL A 819 -22.17 -0.68 -18.84
CA VAL A 819 -22.45 0.59 -19.52
C VAL A 819 -22.51 0.34 -21.02
N ILE A 820 -23.56 0.81 -21.68
CA ILE A 820 -23.66 0.84 -23.14
C ILE A 820 -23.63 2.30 -23.60
N SER A 821 -22.56 2.68 -24.31
CA SER A 821 -22.41 4.00 -24.92
C SER A 821 -22.96 4.00 -26.34
N LEU A 822 -23.94 4.87 -26.62
CA LEU A 822 -24.54 5.02 -27.94
C LEU A 822 -23.74 6.02 -28.80
N LEU A 823 -22.65 5.57 -29.41
CA LEU A 823 -21.70 6.43 -30.13
C LEU A 823 -22.20 6.94 -31.49
N ASP A 824 -21.94 8.20 -31.73
CA ASP A 824 -22.01 8.84 -33.04
C ASP A 824 -20.85 9.83 -33.18
N ASN A 825 -20.78 10.51 -34.33
CA ASN A 825 -19.71 11.46 -34.64
C ASN A 825 -19.56 12.60 -33.62
N SER A 826 -20.59 12.90 -32.82
CA SER A 826 -20.57 13.95 -31.81
C SER A 826 -20.45 13.47 -30.36
N TYR A 827 -20.53 12.16 -30.08
CA TYR A 827 -20.60 11.64 -28.70
C TYR A 827 -19.42 12.08 -27.83
N HIS A 828 -18.18 11.89 -28.31
CA HIS A 828 -16.97 12.28 -27.58
C HIS A 828 -16.66 13.78 -27.58
N SER A 829 -17.49 14.62 -28.22
CA SER A 829 -17.38 16.08 -28.09
C SER A 829 -18.10 16.60 -26.85
N ARG A 830 -18.98 15.81 -26.23
CA ARG A 830 -19.85 16.19 -25.10
C ARG A 830 -19.21 15.88 -23.75
N ALA A 831 -19.16 16.88 -22.87
CA ALA A 831 -18.47 16.75 -21.60
C ALA A 831 -19.12 15.72 -20.65
N TRP A 832 -20.46 15.67 -20.59
CA TRP A 832 -21.23 14.68 -19.81
C TRP A 832 -20.89 13.24 -20.21
N CYS A 833 -20.92 12.93 -21.50
CA CYS A 833 -20.58 11.60 -22.02
C CYS A 833 -19.11 11.22 -21.73
N CYS A 834 -18.18 12.18 -21.84
CA CYS A 834 -16.79 11.93 -21.51
C CYS A 834 -16.58 11.58 -20.02
N VAL A 835 -17.32 12.21 -19.10
CA VAL A 835 -17.24 11.87 -17.67
C VAL A 835 -17.75 10.46 -17.39
N GLU A 836 -18.85 10.04 -18.03
CA GLU A 836 -19.40 8.68 -17.88
C GLU A 836 -18.45 7.61 -18.41
N VAL A 837 -17.85 7.84 -19.58
CA VAL A 837 -16.80 6.97 -20.14
C VAL A 837 -15.60 6.87 -19.18
N MET A 838 -15.16 8.00 -18.63
CA MET A 838 -14.05 8.00 -17.69
C MET A 838 -14.35 7.17 -16.44
N ILE A 839 -15.56 7.30 -15.87
CA ILE A 839 -16.00 6.55 -14.69
C ILE A 839 -15.95 5.05 -14.96
N ILE A 840 -16.57 4.57 -16.05
CA ILE A 840 -16.62 3.13 -16.34
C ILE A 840 -15.23 2.55 -16.61
N GLN A 841 -14.35 3.29 -17.27
CA GLN A 841 -12.99 2.85 -17.50
C GLN A 841 -12.22 2.67 -16.20
N ILE A 842 -12.34 3.63 -15.28
CA ILE A 842 -11.70 3.55 -13.96
C ILE A 842 -12.21 2.33 -13.20
N LEU A 843 -13.52 2.11 -13.17
CA LEU A 843 -14.14 0.97 -12.49
C LEU A 843 -13.70 -0.37 -13.10
N ARG A 844 -13.68 -0.49 -14.43
CA ARG A 844 -13.21 -1.69 -15.14
C ARG A 844 -11.77 -2.03 -14.82
N ARG A 845 -10.86 -1.05 -14.91
CA ARG A 845 -9.43 -1.24 -14.61
C ARG A 845 -9.19 -1.63 -13.15
N SER A 846 -9.96 -1.03 -12.25
CA SER A 846 -9.72 -1.11 -10.80
C SER A 846 -10.30 -2.36 -10.15
N TYR A 847 -11.49 -2.78 -10.60
CA TYR A 847 -12.28 -3.80 -9.92
C TYR A 847 -12.63 -5.00 -10.80
N GLN A 848 -12.62 -4.85 -12.12
CA GLN A 848 -12.97 -5.92 -13.08
C GLN A 848 -14.39 -6.49 -12.88
N LEU A 849 -15.28 -5.77 -12.19
CA LEU A 849 -16.68 -6.16 -11.95
C LEU A 849 -17.67 -5.62 -12.99
N HIS A 850 -17.20 -4.77 -13.90
CA HIS A 850 -18.05 -4.02 -14.81
C HIS A 850 -17.69 -4.30 -16.27
N SER A 851 -18.67 -4.15 -17.15
CA SER A 851 -18.47 -4.25 -18.60
C SER A 851 -18.80 -2.92 -19.29
N TRP A 852 -18.09 -2.61 -20.38
CA TRP A 852 -18.37 -1.42 -21.19
C TRP A 852 -18.52 -1.82 -22.64
N TYR A 853 -19.62 -1.38 -23.26
CA TYR A 853 -19.92 -1.63 -24.65
C TYR A 853 -20.14 -0.34 -25.41
N GLN A 854 -19.77 -0.39 -26.68
CA GLN A 854 -19.92 0.66 -27.66
C GLN A 854 -20.91 0.22 -28.72
N HIS A 855 -21.98 1.00 -28.92
CA HIS A 855 -22.98 0.74 -29.95
C HIS A 855 -22.80 1.71 -31.12
N THR A 856 -22.17 1.23 -32.19
CA THR A 856 -21.73 2.00 -33.36
C THR A 856 -22.49 1.58 -34.62
N LYS A 857 -22.61 2.49 -35.59
CA LYS A 857 -23.21 2.18 -36.89
C LYS A 857 -22.18 1.41 -37.73
N ILE A 858 -22.57 0.28 -38.30
CA ILE A 858 -21.68 -0.49 -39.19
C ILE A 858 -21.45 0.32 -40.47
N GLU A 859 -20.19 0.48 -40.87
CA GLU A 859 -19.86 1.23 -42.10
C GLU A 859 -20.61 0.67 -43.30
N ASN A 860 -21.23 1.56 -44.09
CA ASN A 860 -22.01 1.23 -45.29
C ASN A 860 -23.24 0.34 -45.05
N SER A 861 -23.76 0.26 -43.82
CA SER A 861 -24.99 -0.45 -43.48
C SER A 861 -25.93 0.44 -42.65
N GLU A 862 -27.24 0.12 -42.66
CA GLU A 862 -28.21 0.68 -41.70
C GLU A 862 -28.25 -0.11 -40.38
N GLN A 863 -27.42 -1.13 -40.26
CA GLN A 863 -27.29 -1.95 -39.05
C GLN A 863 -26.30 -1.33 -38.05
N TRP A 864 -26.52 -1.66 -36.78
CA TRP A 864 -25.68 -1.27 -35.66
C TRP A 864 -24.99 -2.51 -35.09
N ALA A 865 -23.78 -2.32 -34.57
CA ALA A 865 -23.03 -3.36 -33.88
C ALA A 865 -22.78 -2.96 -32.43
N ILE A 866 -22.68 -3.95 -31.55
CA ILE A 866 -22.21 -3.78 -30.18
C ILE A 866 -20.84 -4.43 -30.04
N GLU A 867 -19.86 -3.65 -29.57
CA GLU A 867 -18.49 -4.09 -29.38
C GLU A 867 -18.03 -3.73 -27.98
N GLU A 868 -17.08 -4.48 -27.41
CA GLU A 868 -16.51 -4.13 -26.12
C GLU A 868 -15.66 -2.86 -26.24
N GLY A 869 -15.90 -1.90 -25.35
CA GLY A 869 -15.17 -0.64 -25.35
C GLY A 869 -13.70 -0.81 -24.93
N PRO A 870 -12.79 0.03 -25.44
CA PRO A 870 -11.36 -0.09 -25.19
C PRO A 870 -11.02 0.08 -23.70
N LEU A 871 -10.13 -0.77 -23.19
CA LEU A 871 -9.58 -0.66 -21.83
C LEU A 871 -8.77 0.64 -21.67
N GLU A 872 -8.02 1.03 -22.70
CA GLU A 872 -7.19 2.24 -22.74
C GLU A 872 -7.77 3.29 -23.70
N PHE A 873 -8.34 4.36 -23.13
CA PHE A 873 -8.74 5.56 -23.86
C PHE A 873 -8.63 6.75 -22.89
N GLU A 874 -7.89 7.78 -23.26
CA GLU A 874 -7.76 9.00 -22.45
C GLU A 874 -8.94 9.94 -22.74
N SER A 875 -10.02 9.80 -21.97
CA SER A 875 -11.11 10.77 -21.99
C SER A 875 -10.74 12.02 -21.19
N SER A 876 -10.72 13.19 -21.83
CA SER A 876 -10.64 14.49 -21.15
C SER A 876 -11.95 15.26 -21.30
N VAL A 877 -12.41 15.90 -20.23
CA VAL A 877 -13.54 16.85 -20.29
C VAL A 877 -13.11 18.27 -20.68
N ALA A 878 -11.80 18.55 -20.66
CA ALA A 878 -11.27 19.87 -21.00
C ALA A 878 -11.58 20.23 -22.47
N GLY A 879 -12.09 21.43 -22.70
CA GLY A 879 -12.47 21.90 -24.03
C GLY A 879 -13.68 21.20 -24.67
N LYS A 880 -14.37 20.31 -23.95
CA LYS A 880 -15.59 19.63 -24.42
C LYS A 880 -16.83 20.53 -24.33
N GLN A 881 -17.80 20.23 -25.19
CA GLN A 881 -19.05 20.98 -25.36
C GLN A 881 -20.07 20.65 -24.25
N LEU A 882 -20.82 21.66 -23.84
CA LEU A 882 -21.93 21.59 -22.90
C LEU A 882 -23.19 22.22 -23.49
N SER A 883 -24.37 21.75 -23.04
CA SER A 883 -25.63 22.44 -23.38
C SER A 883 -25.77 23.76 -22.62
N SER A 884 -25.23 23.82 -21.41
CA SER A 884 -25.13 25.03 -20.59
C SER A 884 -23.71 25.13 -20.03
N GLU A 885 -23.01 26.22 -20.31
CA GLU A 885 -21.67 26.46 -19.72
C GLU A 885 -21.71 26.63 -18.19
N GLN A 886 -22.88 26.87 -17.61
CA GLN A 886 -23.06 26.89 -16.15
C GLN A 886 -22.80 25.51 -15.52
N ASP A 887 -22.87 24.42 -16.29
CA ASP A 887 -22.63 23.06 -15.82
C ASP A 887 -21.14 22.73 -15.70
N ARG A 888 -20.25 23.56 -16.28
CA ARG A 888 -18.81 23.26 -16.35
C ARG A 888 -18.17 23.03 -14.98
N PRO A 889 -18.44 23.83 -13.93
CA PRO A 889 -17.93 23.56 -12.59
C PRO A 889 -18.36 22.18 -12.06
N MET A 890 -19.60 21.76 -12.33
CA MET A 890 -20.13 20.45 -11.93
C MET A 890 -19.45 19.30 -12.66
N ILE A 891 -19.20 19.44 -13.97
CA ILE A 891 -18.45 18.42 -14.72
C ILE A 891 -17.04 18.25 -14.20
N LEU A 892 -16.30 19.35 -14.01
CA LEU A 892 -14.95 19.31 -13.46
C LEU A 892 -14.93 18.74 -12.04
N PHE A 893 -15.99 19.01 -11.28
CA PHE A 893 -16.22 18.39 -9.99
C PHE A 893 -16.35 16.86 -10.11
N LEU A 894 -17.28 16.37 -10.93
CA LEU A 894 -17.51 14.94 -11.13
C LEU A 894 -16.29 14.24 -11.73
N GLU A 895 -15.55 14.90 -12.61
CA GLU A 895 -14.29 14.38 -13.15
C GLU A 895 -13.29 14.08 -12.04
N ARG A 896 -13.11 15.01 -11.10
CA ARG A 896 -12.25 14.79 -9.93
C ARG A 896 -12.78 13.67 -9.03
N GLN A 897 -14.08 13.61 -8.78
CA GLN A 897 -14.66 12.56 -7.94
C GLN A 897 -14.53 11.16 -8.58
N ALA A 898 -14.66 11.06 -9.90
CA ALA A 898 -14.51 9.82 -10.63
C ALA A 898 -13.10 9.22 -10.49
N ARG A 899 -12.05 10.06 -10.45
CA ARG A 899 -10.67 9.59 -10.21
C ARG A 899 -10.52 8.89 -8.86
N LEU A 900 -11.28 9.30 -7.84
CA LEU A 900 -11.26 8.67 -6.52
C LEU A 900 -11.86 7.25 -6.50
N LEU A 901 -12.60 6.87 -7.55
CA LEU A 901 -13.15 5.53 -7.70
C LEU A 901 -12.07 4.48 -7.99
N GLY A 902 -10.88 4.89 -8.47
CA GLY A 902 -9.85 3.97 -8.91
C GLY A 902 -9.20 3.17 -7.78
N ARG A 903 -8.66 1.98 -8.10
CA ARG A 903 -7.82 1.19 -7.18
C ARG A 903 -6.53 1.93 -6.87
N ASP A 904 -5.95 2.50 -7.92
CA ASP A 904 -4.63 3.14 -7.97
C ASP A 904 -4.72 4.67 -7.87
#